data_AF-A0A5C7W1M1-F1
#
_entry.id   AF-A0A5C7W1M1-F1
#
_cell.length_a   1.000
_cell.length_b   1.000
_cell.length_c   1.000
_cell.angle_alpha   90.00
_cell.angle_beta   90.00
_cell.angle_gamma   90.00
#
_symmetry.space_group_name_H-M   'P 1'
#
loop_
_entity.id
_entity.type
_entity.pdbx_description
1 polymer ?
#
loop_
_entity_poly.entity_id
_entity_poly.type
_entity_poly.pdbx_seq_one_letter_code
_entity_poly.pdbx_strand_id
1 'polypeptide(L)'
;MSTGLLEQRANYPDSQYDYGYGGSGSSDSENDGRKDIDCSHLLHLMLKDAGYSIPYRTTSQLNIDTTHFDTVALANVQPGDIALWSGNGLGHTGVVETIGINRDRGEFFGSQDSTGPKSARFGVGAPFWPMPTKYLRPKPEFRAGAQTTPPSPTPTTAPTVDKSKLTINPTINLQYPIRNANGQQYSEAEELFALLEKESSGHYLLGNHNFWHGGIHFSEKSVPHCKVDQPIRCIADGEVIAYRLNRRYLQSEFKGLAQSTNLQYSTSFCLVRHTYESPQRVPEKQEKPKVDWAGSRISLSCARYGRDIADVKLGESGNFEALMPTATELQILEVQDSVRSGYHFASAKIISGELIGTNRDGHPSTRATGETIWFAALDKNGNPVKDKNNHEIFKILSQAPAEKKKPAPAKPDRNKLNFYSLYMHLLPFEAFQETESAFKRQVKVKAQDLNVRSSGNLTSEPLGLISVGSLLEILTTEPAHRKTPEDTTVYELAQAKIVSGSVRKAGKQTAEIGTTIWLALSMTEENKPTKSFVDEVPKHTLTRPRYWKGKVIARAKSRITAFQNPDDEESKRIGLIAENSTLEYHTDSLKKVVRAGQEKTMAKCSIASGGLWDRQLCPAFVWVCIDETLLELRADSPTEFDKVVSVSIPIKTGDPISYFGLYETPASINGGKNSHHQMHFEIFTDDKNLDKFLRNEAEIRDGKQYLLLPQGTEVHNKNILTSNQLFPSSTASRLTREHAVELNKCPIQKDEKGQEWYSVTLYDNAQTISGLVKKPNSSTPSSPEVITQHDWKKLGFRIVQENNPDADGFLDPEDMPEFFQELYREIDQLGDKNGKVTPTELQSALRDPALRERWSKLIAYHPTEWQAKSNEPKWRVLEDLLRENHEAIKKQSGNSNIQLINNLLNSTRELFRHEKERIDNLVFWNELEGATQVTLPKQVYHFHPVGFINNLQQNRSPRLEEARVRAFLRMLRVGEGTIDEDGYGRLFGGQSFIKDFNRDFSDHPRISITKYIRSADKEITSSAAGAYQVMGYNWDDDGQVKIRAKYQISDFSPRSQDRYCVLLIKLKRKALDDILSGRLREATSKCRKEWASLPDAGYNQPTVSWESVVSNYEKFLEEELSRKSDLAVEIGGLNDIIE
;
A
#
# COMPACT_ATOMS: atom_id res chain seq x y z
N MET A 1 29.30 -14.46 13.21
CA MET A 1 30.03 -15.65 13.72
C MET A 1 29.73 -15.75 15.20
N SER A 2 29.37 -16.94 15.71
CA SER A 2 29.18 -17.15 17.16
C SER A 2 30.52 -16.91 17.87
N THR A 3 30.50 -16.22 19.01
CA THR A 3 31.70 -16.04 19.84
C THR A 3 32.18 -17.37 20.41
N GLY A 4 31.35 -18.42 20.43
CA GLY A 4 31.70 -19.73 21.02
C GLY A 4 31.55 -19.78 22.54
N LEU A 5 31.19 -18.64 23.17
CA LEU A 5 31.12 -18.47 24.61
C LEU A 5 29.88 -19.11 25.23
N LEU A 6 28.70 -18.95 24.62
CA LEU A 6 27.47 -19.53 25.15
C LEU A 6 27.48 -21.06 25.11
N GLU A 7 28.17 -21.62 24.13
CA GLU A 7 28.38 -23.06 24.00
C GLU A 7 29.20 -23.64 25.17
N GLN A 8 30.03 -22.81 25.83
CA GLN A 8 30.81 -23.25 27.01
C GLN A 8 29.99 -23.29 28.30
N ARG A 9 28.78 -22.73 28.33
CA ARG A 9 27.93 -22.69 29.54
C ARG A 9 27.78 -24.06 30.20
N ALA A 10 27.61 -25.12 29.41
CA ALA A 10 27.44 -26.47 29.92
C ALA A 10 28.65 -27.02 30.70
N ASN A 11 29.84 -26.45 30.49
CA ASN A 11 31.08 -26.85 31.19
C ASN A 11 31.22 -26.21 32.57
N TYR A 12 30.36 -25.23 32.91
CA TYR A 12 30.41 -24.50 34.17
C TYR A 12 29.06 -24.57 34.92
N PRO A 13 28.61 -25.76 35.35
CA PRO A 13 27.36 -25.88 36.10
C PRO A 13 27.52 -25.33 37.52
N ASP A 14 26.47 -24.72 38.06
CA ASP A 14 26.43 -24.21 39.44
C ASP A 14 26.76 -25.32 40.48
N SER A 15 26.36 -26.56 40.22
CA SER A 15 26.70 -27.72 41.06
C SER A 15 28.21 -28.01 41.27
N GLN A 16 29.11 -27.42 40.48
CA GLN A 16 30.57 -27.64 40.59
C GLN A 16 31.37 -26.41 41.01
N TYR A 17 30.72 -25.25 41.11
CA TYR A 17 31.41 -23.98 41.34
C TYR A 17 30.62 -23.10 42.29
N ASP A 18 31.33 -22.40 43.17
CA ASP A 18 30.81 -21.33 44.01
C ASP A 18 31.42 -19.99 43.64
N TYR A 19 30.75 -18.92 44.06
CA TYR A 19 31.29 -17.58 43.87
C TYR A 19 32.36 -17.31 44.94
N GLY A 20 33.59 -17.11 44.50
CA GLY A 20 34.67 -16.63 45.34
C GLY A 20 35.32 -15.40 44.71
N TYR A 21 35.38 -14.28 45.44
CA TYR A 21 36.04 -13.08 44.96
C TYR A 21 37.55 -13.33 44.79
N GLY A 22 38.05 -13.18 43.56
CA GLY A 22 39.43 -13.54 43.20
C GLY A 22 39.65 -15.05 43.00
N GLY A 23 38.58 -15.86 43.04
CA GLY A 23 38.63 -17.30 42.83
C GLY A 23 39.00 -17.67 41.39
N SER A 24 39.98 -18.56 41.24
CA SER A 24 40.53 -18.98 39.94
C SER A 24 39.80 -20.17 39.30
N GLY A 25 38.76 -20.69 39.95
CA GLY A 25 38.08 -21.93 39.56
C GLY A 25 38.89 -23.20 39.84
N SER A 26 39.87 -23.13 40.75
CA SER A 26 40.76 -24.26 41.10
C SER A 26 40.81 -24.59 42.59
N SER A 27 40.52 -23.61 43.46
CA SER A 27 40.46 -23.78 44.92
C SER A 27 39.03 -24.07 45.37
N ASP A 28 38.89 -24.93 46.36
CA ASP A 28 37.65 -25.17 47.10
C ASP A 28 37.90 -24.73 48.55
N SER A 29 37.60 -23.48 48.86
CA SER A 29 37.89 -22.91 50.19
C SER A 29 36.92 -23.35 51.26
N GLU A 30 35.71 -23.78 50.88
CA GLU A 30 34.66 -24.26 51.78
C GLU A 30 34.68 -25.79 51.99
N ASN A 31 35.49 -26.51 51.18
CA ASN A 31 35.70 -27.96 51.23
C ASN A 31 34.41 -28.77 50.99
N ASP A 32 33.48 -28.21 50.22
CA ASP A 32 32.15 -28.78 49.93
C ASP A 32 32.11 -29.52 48.58
N GLY A 33 33.25 -29.57 47.87
CA GLY A 33 33.39 -30.18 46.55
C GLY A 33 33.18 -29.21 45.39
N ARG A 34 32.94 -27.91 45.64
CA ARG A 34 32.70 -26.89 44.61
C ARG A 34 33.85 -25.89 44.57
N LYS A 35 34.23 -25.47 43.37
CA LYS A 35 35.40 -24.61 43.17
C LYS A 35 35.02 -23.14 43.15
N ASP A 36 35.78 -22.32 43.86
CA ASP A 36 35.60 -20.87 43.93
C ASP A 36 36.01 -20.18 42.62
N ILE A 37 35.07 -19.49 41.97
CA ILE A 37 35.31 -18.77 40.72
C ILE A 37 34.65 -17.40 40.69
N ASP A 38 35.43 -16.36 40.35
CA ASP A 38 34.90 -15.01 40.14
C ASP A 38 34.36 -14.80 38.71
N CYS A 39 33.62 -13.71 38.49
CA CYS A 39 32.99 -13.40 37.19
C CYS A 39 34.00 -13.22 36.04
N SER A 40 35.17 -12.66 36.31
CA SER A 40 36.23 -12.42 35.30
C SER A 40 37.03 -13.69 34.99
N HIS A 41 37.25 -14.55 35.98
CA HIS A 41 37.88 -15.86 35.83
C HIS A 41 36.97 -16.83 35.09
N LEU A 42 35.67 -16.83 35.38
CA LEU A 42 34.68 -17.59 34.62
C LEU A 42 34.72 -17.20 33.14
N LEU A 43 34.68 -15.90 32.84
CA LEU A 43 34.78 -15.42 31.47
C LEU A 43 36.11 -15.81 30.81
N HIS A 44 37.24 -15.75 31.54
CA HIS A 44 38.54 -16.17 31.01
C HIS A 44 38.58 -17.66 30.66
N LEU A 45 38.06 -18.53 31.52
CA LEU A 45 38.00 -19.96 31.24
C LEU A 45 37.05 -20.27 30.07
N MET A 46 35.89 -19.60 30.00
CA MET A 46 34.98 -19.71 28.85
C MET A 46 35.63 -19.24 27.53
N LEU A 47 36.42 -18.16 27.55
CA LEU A 47 37.19 -17.71 26.37
C LEU A 47 38.24 -18.74 25.96
N LYS A 48 38.97 -19.31 26.93
CA LYS A 48 39.98 -20.34 26.69
C LYS A 48 39.37 -21.60 26.07
N ASP A 49 38.25 -22.09 26.63
CA ASP A 49 37.56 -23.28 26.14
C ASP A 49 36.88 -23.05 24.78
N ALA A 50 36.44 -21.81 24.51
CA ALA A 50 35.95 -21.40 23.20
C ALA A 50 37.07 -21.27 22.14
N GLY A 51 38.33 -21.43 22.54
CA GLY A 51 39.52 -21.46 21.68
C GLY A 51 40.26 -20.12 21.56
N TYR A 52 39.99 -19.13 22.42
CA TYR A 52 40.72 -17.85 22.39
C TYR A 52 42.01 -17.90 23.19
N SER A 53 43.08 -17.41 22.57
CA SER A 53 44.39 -17.11 23.17
C SER A 53 44.40 -15.67 23.72
N ILE A 54 43.43 -15.34 24.58
CA ILE A 54 43.34 -14.03 25.25
C ILE A 54 43.83 -14.20 26.70
N PRO A 55 44.83 -13.41 27.16
CA PRO A 55 45.30 -13.49 28.53
C PRO A 55 44.20 -13.11 29.53
N TYR A 56 44.30 -13.59 30.77
CA TYR A 56 43.37 -13.20 31.83
C TYR A 56 43.32 -11.67 32.00
N ARG A 57 42.10 -11.17 32.19
CA ARG A 57 41.79 -9.75 32.41
C ARG A 57 40.78 -9.65 33.54
N THR A 58 41.05 -8.78 34.51
CA THR A 58 40.04 -8.39 35.51
C THR A 58 38.91 -7.60 34.84
N THR A 59 37.74 -7.50 35.49
CA THR A 59 36.62 -6.70 35.00
C THR A 59 37.00 -5.24 34.67
N SER A 60 37.87 -4.62 35.47
CA SER A 60 38.38 -3.26 35.21
C SER A 60 39.30 -3.21 33.98
N GLN A 61 40.12 -4.24 33.78
CA GLN A 61 40.99 -4.33 32.60
C GLN A 61 40.18 -4.58 31.33
N LEU A 62 39.13 -5.42 31.38
CA LEU A 62 38.20 -5.64 30.26
C LEU A 62 37.55 -4.34 29.80
N ASN A 63 37.23 -3.41 30.71
CA ASN A 63 36.62 -2.13 30.35
C ASN A 63 37.48 -1.30 29.39
N ILE A 64 38.80 -1.43 29.47
CA ILE A 64 39.76 -0.65 28.68
C ILE A 64 40.51 -1.47 27.62
N ASP A 65 40.31 -2.79 27.56
CA ASP A 65 41.01 -3.67 26.62
C ASP A 65 40.43 -3.58 25.20
N THR A 66 40.97 -2.65 24.42
CA THR A 66 40.71 -2.51 22.97
C THR A 66 41.63 -3.36 22.12
N THR A 67 42.59 -4.08 22.72
CA THR A 67 43.52 -4.95 22.00
C THR A 67 42.81 -6.22 21.61
N HIS A 68 42.16 -6.89 22.57
CA HIS A 68 41.55 -8.21 22.40
C HIS A 68 40.05 -8.17 22.11
N PHE A 69 39.37 -7.03 22.33
CA PHE A 69 37.91 -6.91 22.20
C PHE A 69 37.49 -5.69 21.38
N ASP A 70 36.41 -5.84 20.62
CA ASP A 70 35.67 -4.73 20.01
C ASP A 70 34.52 -4.28 20.92
N THR A 71 34.27 -2.96 20.98
CA THR A 71 33.10 -2.43 21.68
C THR A 71 31.87 -2.55 20.79
N VAL A 72 30.79 -3.15 21.32
CA VAL A 72 29.54 -3.38 20.59
C VAL A 72 28.50 -2.35 21.02
N ALA A 73 27.95 -1.59 20.07
CA ALA A 73 26.84 -0.68 20.34
C ALA A 73 25.59 -1.47 20.74
N LEU A 74 24.76 -0.94 21.66
CA LEU A 74 23.59 -1.64 22.19
C LEU A 74 22.66 -2.17 21.08
N ALA A 75 22.50 -1.47 19.96
CA ALA A 75 21.71 -1.88 18.79
C ALA A 75 22.25 -3.13 18.06
N ASN A 76 23.50 -3.49 18.29
CA ASN A 76 24.23 -4.57 17.61
C ASN A 76 24.64 -5.72 18.54
N VAL A 77 24.32 -5.62 19.84
CA VAL A 77 24.52 -6.68 20.83
C VAL A 77 23.78 -7.94 20.40
N GLN A 78 24.43 -9.09 20.53
CA GLN A 78 23.90 -10.40 20.19
C GLN A 78 24.22 -11.38 21.33
N PRO A 79 23.46 -12.49 21.44
CA PRO A 79 23.84 -13.61 22.30
C PRO A 79 25.30 -14.03 22.04
N GLY A 80 26.07 -14.20 23.11
CA GLY A 80 27.51 -14.49 23.06
C GLY A 80 28.42 -13.26 23.17
N ASP A 81 27.89 -12.03 23.11
CA ASP A 81 28.64 -10.84 23.49
C ASP A 81 28.85 -10.78 25.01
N ILE A 82 29.87 -10.05 25.44
CA ILE A 82 30.22 -9.90 26.86
C ILE A 82 29.55 -8.62 27.37
N ALA A 83 28.68 -8.76 28.37
CA ALA A 83 28.14 -7.65 29.13
C ALA A 83 29.14 -7.24 30.23
N LEU A 84 29.33 -5.94 30.38
CA LEU A 84 30.20 -5.37 31.40
C LEU A 84 29.43 -4.32 32.21
N TRP A 85 29.50 -4.46 33.53
CA TRP A 85 29.06 -3.45 34.48
C TRP A 85 30.31 -2.87 35.13
N SER A 86 30.63 -1.64 34.73
CA SER A 86 31.78 -0.87 35.22
C SER A 86 31.30 0.53 35.62
N GLY A 87 30.99 0.73 36.90
CA GLY A 87 30.52 2.01 37.45
C GLY A 87 29.56 1.85 38.62
N ASN A 88 29.34 2.90 39.42
CA ASN A 88 28.43 2.91 40.58
C ASN A 88 28.72 1.82 41.64
N GLY A 89 29.98 1.43 41.84
CA GLY A 89 30.36 0.36 42.77
C GLY A 89 30.05 -1.06 42.29
N LEU A 90 29.48 -1.22 41.09
CA LEU A 90 29.24 -2.51 40.45
C LEU A 90 30.41 -2.83 39.50
N GLY A 91 31.13 -3.90 39.80
CA GLY A 91 32.23 -4.43 38.99
C GLY A 91 31.95 -5.88 38.62
N HIS A 92 31.25 -6.11 37.51
CA HIS A 92 30.84 -7.45 37.09
C HIS A 92 30.93 -7.66 35.57
N THR A 93 31.08 -8.92 35.14
CA THR A 93 31.04 -9.30 33.73
C THR A 93 30.36 -10.64 33.52
N GLY A 94 29.77 -10.84 32.34
CA GLY A 94 29.26 -12.14 31.93
C GLY A 94 28.83 -12.14 30.47
N VAL A 95 28.36 -13.28 29.98
CA VAL A 95 28.04 -13.50 28.56
C VAL A 95 26.54 -13.32 28.33
N VAL A 96 26.15 -12.45 27.41
CA VAL A 96 24.74 -12.20 27.05
C VAL A 96 24.13 -13.47 26.47
N GLU A 97 23.04 -13.95 27.05
CA GLU A 97 22.29 -15.13 26.61
C GLU A 97 21.12 -14.73 25.72
N THR A 98 20.39 -13.70 26.13
CA THR A 98 19.29 -13.12 25.36
C THR A 98 19.29 -11.61 25.48
N ILE A 99 18.86 -10.93 24.42
CA ILE A 99 18.56 -9.50 24.43
C ILE A 99 17.12 -9.34 23.95
N GLY A 100 16.32 -8.62 24.71
CA GLY A 100 14.93 -8.34 24.38
C GLY A 100 14.82 -7.59 23.06
N ILE A 101 13.68 -7.73 22.38
CA ILE A 101 13.42 -7.09 21.07
C ILE A 101 13.62 -5.57 21.14
N ASN A 102 13.22 -4.95 22.25
CA ASN A 102 13.39 -3.51 22.50
C ASN A 102 14.78 -3.13 23.04
N ARG A 103 15.67 -4.10 23.24
CA ARG A 103 17.05 -3.95 23.74
C ARG A 103 17.18 -3.20 25.07
N ASP A 104 16.12 -3.18 25.86
CA ASP A 104 16.01 -2.54 27.19
C ASP A 104 16.12 -3.55 28.35
N ARG A 105 16.13 -4.85 28.05
CA ARG A 105 16.30 -5.97 29.00
C ARG A 105 16.94 -7.18 28.32
N GLY A 106 17.51 -8.08 29.11
CA GLY A 106 18.10 -9.32 28.61
C GLY A 106 18.44 -10.30 29.72
N GLU A 107 19.09 -11.39 29.35
CA GLU A 107 19.67 -12.37 30.26
C GLU A 107 21.16 -12.53 29.97
N PHE A 108 21.94 -12.80 31.01
CA PHE A 108 23.36 -13.07 30.90
C PHE A 108 23.78 -14.21 31.82
N PHE A 109 24.82 -14.94 31.43
CA PHE A 109 25.46 -15.98 32.21
C PHE A 109 26.76 -15.45 32.83
N GLY A 110 26.89 -15.54 34.15
CA GLY A 110 28.06 -15.06 34.90
C GLY A 110 28.12 -15.64 36.31
N SER A 111 29.26 -15.52 36.99
CA SER A 111 29.42 -16.03 38.37
C SER A 111 28.78 -15.05 39.34
N GLN A 112 27.59 -15.38 39.87
CA GLN A 112 26.75 -14.53 40.70
C GLN A 112 27.17 -14.58 42.18
N ASP A 113 27.10 -13.44 42.88
CA ASP A 113 27.65 -13.17 44.23
C ASP A 113 27.33 -14.19 45.36
N SER A 114 26.37 -15.10 45.17
CA SER A 114 25.98 -16.10 46.18
C SER A 114 25.75 -17.52 45.66
N THR A 115 25.91 -17.78 44.36
CA THR A 115 25.55 -19.09 43.77
C THR A 115 26.49 -19.59 42.66
N GLY A 116 27.59 -18.87 42.38
CA GLY A 116 28.51 -19.25 41.31
C GLY A 116 27.92 -19.04 39.90
N PRO A 117 28.39 -19.76 38.87
CA PRO A 117 27.96 -19.60 37.48
C PRO A 117 26.46 -19.82 37.26
N LYS A 118 25.72 -18.76 36.93
CA LYS A 118 24.26 -18.82 36.74
C LYS A 118 23.75 -17.76 35.77
N SER A 119 22.58 -18.03 35.18
CA SER A 119 21.83 -17.05 34.40
C SER A 119 21.16 -16.01 35.30
N ALA A 120 21.23 -14.74 34.93
CA ALA A 120 20.54 -13.65 35.59
C ALA A 120 19.93 -12.68 34.56
N ARG A 121 18.82 -12.04 34.94
CA ARG A 121 18.14 -11.03 34.12
C ARG A 121 18.76 -9.66 34.38
N PHE A 122 18.90 -8.84 33.33
CA PHE A 122 19.34 -7.45 33.40
C PHE A 122 18.38 -6.49 32.67
N GLY A 123 18.40 -5.21 33.03
CA GLY A 123 17.60 -4.15 32.40
C GLY A 123 16.17 -4.05 32.95
N VAL A 124 15.23 -3.56 32.15
CA VAL A 124 13.85 -3.24 32.58
C VAL A 124 13.15 -4.48 33.15
N GLY A 125 12.80 -4.42 34.44
CA GLY A 125 12.13 -5.50 35.17
C GLY A 125 13.07 -6.55 35.77
N ALA A 126 14.38 -6.36 35.71
CA ALA A 126 15.34 -7.18 36.44
C ALA A 126 15.40 -6.77 37.92
N PRO A 127 15.48 -7.72 38.86
CA PRO A 127 15.45 -7.42 40.30
C PRO A 127 16.73 -6.79 40.84
N PHE A 128 17.87 -6.99 40.17
CA PHE A 128 19.18 -6.54 40.69
C PHE A 128 20.09 -5.94 39.61
N TRP A 129 20.19 -6.54 38.42
CA TRP A 129 21.11 -6.09 37.39
C TRP A 129 20.52 -4.97 36.51
N PRO A 130 21.09 -3.75 36.52
CA PRO A 130 20.70 -2.70 35.59
C PRO A 130 21.22 -3.01 34.17
N MET A 131 20.93 -2.15 33.20
CA MET A 131 21.53 -2.28 31.87
C MET A 131 23.08 -2.27 31.96
N PRO A 132 23.78 -3.20 31.26
CA PRO A 132 25.23 -3.18 31.14
C PRO A 132 25.74 -1.81 30.68
N THR A 133 26.82 -1.34 31.29
CA THR A 133 27.45 -0.07 30.92
C THR A 133 28.20 -0.18 29.60
N LYS A 134 28.64 -1.38 29.22
CA LYS A 134 29.38 -1.64 27.99
C LYS A 134 29.17 -3.08 27.52
N TYR A 135 29.27 -3.29 26.20
CA TYR A 135 29.28 -4.61 25.60
C TYR A 135 30.55 -4.81 24.79
N LEU A 136 31.15 -6.00 24.89
CA LEU A 136 32.41 -6.36 24.24
C LEU A 136 32.23 -7.63 23.40
N ARG A 137 32.97 -7.71 22.30
CA ARG A 137 33.07 -8.93 21.47
C ARG A 137 34.55 -9.31 21.30
N PRO A 138 34.97 -10.55 21.64
CA PRO A 138 36.35 -10.95 21.45
C PRO A 138 36.70 -10.94 19.96
N LYS A 139 37.87 -10.39 19.63
CA LYS A 139 38.27 -10.26 18.23
C LYS A 139 38.66 -11.62 17.65
N PRO A 140 38.20 -11.96 16.43
CA PRO A 140 38.41 -13.29 15.85
C PRO A 140 39.89 -13.71 15.72
N GLU A 141 40.82 -12.78 15.53
CA GLU A 141 42.25 -13.06 15.38
C GLU A 141 42.91 -13.71 16.60
N PHE A 142 42.30 -13.59 17.78
CA PHE A 142 42.80 -14.27 18.98
C PHE A 142 42.25 -15.68 19.15
N ARG A 143 41.40 -16.17 18.24
CA ARG A 143 40.89 -17.55 18.28
C ARG A 143 41.81 -18.48 17.51
N ALA A 144 42.24 -19.58 18.13
CA ALA A 144 43.10 -20.59 17.50
C ALA A 144 42.42 -21.13 16.22
N GLY A 145 43.11 -20.99 15.07
CA GLY A 145 42.56 -21.30 13.74
C GLY A 145 42.18 -20.09 12.87
N ALA A 146 42.45 -18.85 13.31
CA ALA A 146 42.23 -17.65 12.49
C ALA A 146 43.25 -17.54 11.34
N GLN A 147 42.87 -17.99 10.14
CA GLN A 147 43.63 -17.72 8.90
C GLN A 147 43.57 -16.22 8.56
N THR A 148 44.75 -15.65 8.31
CA THR A 148 45.01 -14.27 7.89
C THR A 148 44.34 -13.94 6.54
N THR A 149 43.56 -12.85 6.48
CA THR A 149 43.25 -12.08 5.25
C THR A 149 43.43 -10.59 5.51
N PRO A 150 43.83 -9.80 4.50
CA PRO A 150 42.86 -8.83 3.94
C PRO A 150 43.01 -8.57 2.41
N PRO A 151 42.05 -7.89 1.74
CA PRO A 151 40.65 -7.65 2.08
C PRO A 151 39.63 -8.14 1.02
N SER A 152 38.49 -8.60 1.56
CA SER A 152 37.12 -8.70 1.04
C SER A 152 36.84 -9.31 -0.35
N PRO A 153 36.04 -10.40 -0.37
CA PRO A 153 34.64 -10.21 -0.72
C PRO A 153 33.62 -11.07 0.07
N THR A 154 32.44 -10.47 0.23
CA THR A 154 31.08 -11.05 0.25
C THR A 154 30.70 -12.12 1.31
N PRO A 155 29.63 -11.89 2.10
CA PRO A 155 29.02 -12.91 2.94
C PRO A 155 28.09 -13.81 2.13
N THR A 156 28.19 -15.13 2.30
CA THR A 156 27.10 -16.06 2.01
C THR A 156 26.96 -17.09 3.13
N THR A 157 25.72 -17.15 3.62
CA THR A 157 25.01 -18.24 4.30
C THR A 157 25.45 -18.69 5.69
N ALA A 158 24.68 -18.21 6.67
CA ALA A 158 24.33 -18.95 7.88
C ALA A 158 23.25 -20.02 7.60
N PRO A 159 23.18 -21.10 8.40
CA PRO A 159 22.12 -22.09 8.34
C PRO A 159 20.77 -21.53 8.80
N THR A 160 19.74 -22.06 8.15
CA THR A 160 18.35 -21.65 8.11
C THR A 160 17.60 -21.85 9.43
N VAL A 161 17.28 -20.74 10.10
CA VAL A 161 15.99 -20.60 10.79
C VAL A 161 14.93 -20.54 9.70
N ASP A 162 13.88 -21.34 9.84
CA ASP A 162 12.76 -21.39 8.91
C ASP A 162 12.04 -20.02 8.88
N LYS A 163 12.44 -19.20 7.91
CA LYS A 163 11.87 -17.88 7.59
C LYS A 163 10.50 -18.00 6.87
N SER A 164 9.93 -19.19 6.72
CA SER A 164 8.68 -19.39 5.97
C SER A 164 7.41 -18.91 6.67
N LYS A 165 7.49 -18.33 7.88
CA LYS A 165 6.31 -17.76 8.56
C LYS A 165 6.24 -16.23 8.64
N LEU A 166 7.16 -15.49 8.02
CA LEU A 166 7.05 -14.04 7.80
C LEU A 166 7.66 -13.66 6.44
N THR A 167 7.16 -14.29 5.37
CA THR A 167 7.33 -13.77 4.00
C THR A 167 6.07 -13.01 3.61
N ILE A 168 6.03 -11.72 3.94
CA ILE A 168 5.21 -10.77 3.18
C ILE A 168 6.17 -10.16 2.16
N ASN A 169 6.06 -10.57 0.89
CA ASN A 169 6.41 -9.81 -0.32
C ASN A 169 6.13 -10.64 -1.59
N PRO A 170 5.64 -10.05 -2.69
CA PRO A 170 4.73 -8.91 -2.78
C PRO A 170 3.42 -9.28 -3.51
N THR A 171 2.31 -8.73 -3.03
CA THR A 171 1.16 -8.44 -3.90
C THR A 171 1.66 -7.48 -4.99
N ILE A 172 1.34 -7.72 -6.26
CA ILE A 172 1.74 -6.85 -7.38
C ILE A 172 1.50 -5.37 -7.01
N ASN A 173 2.50 -4.51 -7.22
CA ASN A 173 2.34 -3.08 -6.93
C ASN A 173 1.48 -2.47 -8.05
N LEU A 174 0.24 -2.07 -7.76
CA LEU A 174 -0.64 -1.44 -8.74
C LEU A 174 -0.69 0.07 -8.59
N GLN A 175 -0.75 0.77 -9.71
CA GLN A 175 -0.99 2.21 -9.78
C GLN A 175 -1.86 2.56 -11.00
N TYR A 176 -2.39 3.78 -11.02
CA TYR A 176 -3.09 4.28 -12.20
C TYR A 176 -2.12 4.60 -13.36
N PRO A 177 -2.58 4.48 -14.62
CA PRO A 177 -1.74 4.72 -15.80
C PRO A 177 -1.42 6.20 -16.01
N ILE A 178 -2.14 7.11 -15.33
CA ILE A 178 -1.96 8.56 -15.40
C ILE A 178 -1.50 9.09 -14.03
N ARG A 179 -0.55 10.03 -14.05
CA ARG A 179 -0.12 10.82 -12.89
C ARG A 179 -0.77 12.20 -12.94
N ASN A 180 -0.83 12.91 -11.82
CA ASN A 180 -1.25 14.31 -11.82
C ASN A 180 -0.19 15.21 -12.50
N ALA A 181 -0.50 16.48 -12.72
CA ALA A 181 0.38 17.42 -13.42
C ALA A 181 1.77 17.60 -12.74
N ASN A 182 1.85 17.37 -11.43
CA ASN A 182 3.10 17.42 -10.66
C ASN A 182 3.90 16.11 -10.73
N GLY A 183 3.40 15.09 -11.45
CA GLY A 183 4.03 13.78 -11.58
C GLY A 183 3.80 12.84 -10.40
N GLN A 184 2.83 13.11 -9.53
CA GLN A 184 2.47 12.23 -8.41
C GLN A 184 1.31 11.29 -8.79
N GLN A 185 1.19 10.17 -8.07
CA GLN A 185 0.04 9.27 -8.19
C GLN A 185 -1.20 9.88 -7.55
N TYR A 186 -2.38 9.58 -8.12
CA TYR A 186 -3.66 9.86 -7.47
C TYR A 186 -3.84 8.96 -6.26
N SER A 187 -4.41 9.51 -5.20
CA SER A 187 -4.66 8.81 -3.93
C SER A 187 -5.96 8.02 -3.97
N GLU A 188 -7.00 8.61 -4.58
CA GLU A 188 -8.36 8.06 -4.55
C GLU A 188 -8.91 7.84 -5.96
N ALA A 189 -9.75 6.81 -6.11
CA ALA A 189 -10.40 6.49 -7.38
C ALA A 189 -11.34 7.62 -7.84
N GLU A 190 -11.96 8.32 -6.90
CA GLU A 190 -12.85 9.47 -7.10
C GLU A 190 -12.19 10.57 -7.91
N GLU A 191 -10.89 10.81 -7.71
CA GLU A 191 -10.14 11.81 -8.47
C GLU A 191 -10.06 11.42 -9.95
N LEU A 192 -9.86 10.13 -10.27
CA LEU A 192 -9.83 9.65 -11.64
C LEU A 192 -11.21 9.69 -12.28
N PHE A 193 -12.26 9.32 -11.54
CA PHE A 193 -13.62 9.41 -12.04
C PHE A 193 -13.99 10.85 -12.39
N ALA A 194 -13.60 11.84 -11.57
CA ALA A 194 -13.79 13.26 -11.87
C ALA A 194 -13.02 13.73 -13.13
N LEU A 195 -11.94 13.05 -13.51
CA LEU A 195 -11.25 13.28 -14.79
C LEU A 195 -12.05 12.67 -15.95
N LEU A 196 -12.55 11.45 -15.79
CA LEU A 196 -13.37 10.76 -16.79
C LEU A 196 -14.69 11.50 -17.06
N GLU A 197 -15.26 12.18 -16.07
CA GLU A 197 -16.43 13.06 -16.25
C GLU A 197 -16.20 14.20 -17.25
N LYS A 198 -14.94 14.57 -17.51
CA LYS A 198 -14.61 15.62 -18.50
C LYS A 198 -14.62 15.07 -19.91
N GLU A 199 -14.48 13.76 -20.11
CA GLU A 199 -14.49 13.13 -21.42
C GLU A 199 -15.90 13.10 -22.00
N SER A 200 -16.04 13.35 -23.30
CA SER A 200 -17.33 13.34 -24.00
C SER A 200 -17.67 11.99 -24.64
N SER A 201 -16.72 11.04 -24.64
CA SER A 201 -16.84 9.74 -25.29
C SER A 201 -15.76 8.78 -24.77
N GLY A 202 -15.84 7.51 -25.13
CA GLY A 202 -14.85 6.49 -24.74
C GLY A 202 -15.01 6.09 -23.27
N HIS A 203 -16.25 6.00 -22.79
CA HIS A 203 -16.57 5.48 -21.47
C HIS A 203 -16.66 3.95 -21.54
N TYR A 204 -16.13 3.27 -20.54
CA TYR A 204 -16.51 1.88 -20.29
C TYR A 204 -18.00 1.89 -19.93
N LEU A 205 -18.85 0.98 -20.37
CA LEU A 205 -18.70 -0.21 -21.20
C LEU A 205 -19.28 -0.01 -22.62
N LEU A 206 -19.81 1.17 -22.93
CA LEU A 206 -20.51 1.44 -24.19
C LEU A 206 -19.94 2.65 -24.92
N GLY A 207 -19.68 2.43 -26.21
CA GLY A 207 -19.41 3.46 -27.18
C GLY A 207 -20.70 4.03 -27.78
N ASN A 208 -20.54 4.74 -28.90
CA ASN A 208 -21.70 5.28 -29.63
C ASN A 208 -22.59 4.14 -30.16
N HIS A 209 -23.92 4.35 -30.13
CA HIS A 209 -24.92 3.40 -30.64
C HIS A 209 -24.91 2.03 -29.95
N ASN A 210 -24.67 1.95 -28.63
CA ASN A 210 -24.60 0.68 -27.87
C ASN A 210 -23.47 -0.28 -28.30
N PHE A 211 -22.42 0.22 -28.97
CA PHE A 211 -21.26 -0.61 -29.27
C PHE A 211 -20.53 -1.00 -27.98
N TRP A 212 -20.13 -2.27 -27.85
CA TRP A 212 -19.30 -2.70 -26.72
C TRP A 212 -17.95 -1.98 -26.72
N HIS A 213 -17.61 -1.31 -25.63
CA HIS A 213 -16.36 -0.57 -25.46
C HIS A 213 -15.61 -1.05 -24.22
N GLY A 214 -14.56 -1.83 -24.43
CA GLY A 214 -13.83 -2.56 -23.39
C GLY A 214 -12.90 -1.73 -22.51
N GLY A 215 -12.80 -0.42 -22.74
CA GLY A 215 -11.81 0.46 -22.14
C GLY A 215 -12.33 1.82 -21.70
N ILE A 216 -11.39 2.71 -21.37
CA ILE A 216 -11.64 4.12 -21.07
C ILE A 216 -10.70 5.01 -21.87
N HIS A 217 -11.14 6.22 -22.19
CA HIS A 217 -10.31 7.24 -22.80
C HIS A 217 -9.81 8.25 -21.77
N PHE A 218 -8.57 8.69 -21.94
CA PHE A 218 -8.07 9.93 -21.36
C PHE A 218 -7.57 10.83 -22.48
N SER A 219 -7.99 12.09 -22.51
CA SER A 219 -7.59 13.06 -23.52
C SER A 219 -6.92 14.29 -22.90
N GLU A 220 -6.40 15.16 -23.77
CA GLU A 220 -5.87 16.46 -23.35
C GLU A 220 -6.91 17.36 -22.67
N LYS A 221 -8.20 17.03 -22.74
CA LYS A 221 -9.27 17.71 -22.00
C LYS A 221 -9.26 17.39 -20.51
N SER A 222 -9.03 16.12 -20.15
CA SER A 222 -9.00 15.70 -18.74
C SER A 222 -7.60 15.82 -18.13
N VAL A 223 -6.57 15.44 -18.88
CA VAL A 223 -5.18 15.35 -18.40
C VAL A 223 -4.18 15.92 -19.43
N PRO A 224 -4.21 17.24 -19.71
CA PRO A 224 -3.39 17.88 -20.75
C PRO A 224 -1.88 17.66 -20.60
N HIS A 225 -1.40 17.51 -19.36
CA HIS A 225 0.00 17.23 -19.05
C HIS A 225 0.47 15.89 -19.62
N CYS A 226 -0.41 14.94 -19.97
CA CYS A 226 -0.01 13.66 -20.57
C CYS A 226 0.29 13.71 -22.07
N LYS A 227 0.11 14.89 -22.69
CA LYS A 227 0.52 15.15 -24.07
C LYS A 227 2.03 15.34 -24.18
N VAL A 228 2.63 16.00 -23.19
CA VAL A 228 4.04 16.37 -23.20
C VAL A 228 4.68 16.11 -21.84
N ASP A 229 4.15 16.64 -20.74
CA ASP A 229 4.85 16.67 -19.44
C ASP A 229 5.02 15.31 -18.74
N GLN A 230 3.96 14.51 -18.68
CA GLN A 230 3.92 13.27 -17.91
C GLN A 230 3.64 12.07 -18.82
N PRO A 231 4.56 11.10 -18.91
CA PRO A 231 4.26 9.90 -19.69
C PRO A 231 3.22 9.06 -18.96
N ILE A 232 2.41 8.37 -19.77
CA ILE A 232 1.57 7.25 -19.38
C ILE A 232 2.46 6.20 -18.70
N ARG A 233 1.98 5.56 -17.65
CA ARG A 233 2.74 4.63 -16.82
C ARG A 233 2.20 3.21 -16.92
N CYS A 234 3.10 2.24 -16.85
CA CYS A 234 2.73 0.84 -16.68
C CYS A 234 2.02 0.67 -15.33
N ILE A 235 0.85 0.03 -15.32
CA ILE A 235 0.02 -0.08 -14.12
C ILE A 235 0.57 -1.04 -13.07
N ALA A 236 1.36 -2.02 -13.49
CA ALA A 236 1.81 -3.11 -12.65
C ALA A 236 3.05 -3.78 -13.25
N ASP A 237 3.85 -4.47 -12.44
CA ASP A 237 4.96 -5.28 -12.94
C ASP A 237 4.44 -6.33 -13.95
N GLY A 238 5.21 -6.57 -15.00
CA GLY A 238 4.78 -7.48 -16.05
C GLY A 238 5.81 -7.68 -17.15
N GLU A 239 5.32 -8.11 -18.29
CA GLU A 239 6.08 -8.29 -19.52
C GLU A 239 5.34 -7.64 -20.68
N VAL A 240 6.01 -6.76 -21.42
CA VAL A 240 5.51 -6.32 -22.73
C VAL A 240 5.58 -7.53 -23.66
N ILE A 241 4.42 -7.94 -24.18
CA ILE A 241 4.29 -9.12 -25.05
C ILE A 241 4.12 -8.76 -26.53
N ALA A 242 3.61 -7.55 -26.79
CA ALA A 242 3.49 -7.00 -28.14
C ALA A 242 3.44 -5.46 -28.08
N TYR A 243 3.94 -4.82 -29.13
CA TYR A 243 3.73 -3.40 -29.35
C TYR A 243 3.69 -3.09 -30.85
N ARG A 244 3.09 -1.97 -31.22
CA ARG A 244 3.25 -1.34 -32.54
C ARG A 244 3.75 0.07 -32.30
N LEU A 245 4.85 0.47 -32.94
CA LEU A 245 5.39 1.82 -32.85
C LEU A 245 5.35 2.45 -34.23
N ASN A 246 4.55 3.50 -34.39
CA ASN A 246 4.55 4.23 -35.63
C ASN A 246 5.80 5.10 -35.75
N ARG A 247 6.40 5.16 -36.94
CA ARG A 247 7.47 6.12 -37.19
C ARG A 247 6.91 7.54 -37.22
N ARG A 248 5.82 7.73 -37.95
CA ARG A 248 5.01 8.95 -38.09
C ARG A 248 3.54 8.59 -37.93
N TYR A 249 2.69 9.58 -37.68
CA TYR A 249 1.25 9.36 -37.73
C TYR A 249 0.83 8.76 -39.09
N LEU A 250 -0.08 7.78 -39.03
CA LEU A 250 -0.76 7.32 -40.24
C LEU A 250 -1.60 8.47 -40.80
N GLN A 251 -1.77 8.46 -42.11
CA GLN A 251 -2.58 9.46 -42.80
C GLN A 251 -3.64 8.76 -43.63
N SER A 252 -4.85 9.30 -43.61
CA SER A 252 -5.92 8.88 -44.50
C SER A 252 -6.66 10.10 -45.03
N GLU A 253 -6.96 10.11 -46.33
CA GLU A 253 -7.69 11.19 -46.97
C GLU A 253 -9.21 11.00 -46.76
N PHE A 254 -9.88 12.03 -46.24
CA PHE A 254 -11.33 12.14 -46.22
C PHE A 254 -11.80 13.17 -47.26
N LYS A 255 -12.60 12.72 -48.23
CA LYS A 255 -13.14 13.55 -49.31
C LYS A 255 -14.51 14.09 -48.93
N GLY A 256 -14.52 15.19 -48.19
CA GLY A 256 -15.75 15.90 -47.83
C GLY A 256 -16.38 16.64 -49.03
N LEU A 257 -17.61 17.13 -48.85
CA LEU A 257 -18.37 17.80 -49.91
C LEU A 257 -17.68 19.05 -50.47
N ALA A 258 -17.05 19.83 -49.60
CA ALA A 258 -16.44 21.12 -49.94
C ALA A 258 -14.91 21.04 -49.99
N GLN A 259 -14.31 20.18 -49.17
CA GLN A 259 -12.86 20.05 -49.07
C GLN A 259 -12.42 18.62 -48.78
N SER A 260 -11.31 18.22 -49.40
CA SER A 260 -10.58 17.00 -49.04
C SER A 260 -9.63 17.32 -47.88
N THR A 261 -9.61 16.46 -46.86
CA THR A 261 -8.84 16.67 -45.63
C THR A 261 -8.00 15.44 -45.35
N ASN A 262 -6.69 15.60 -45.19
CA ASN A 262 -5.82 14.54 -44.70
C ASN A 262 -5.90 14.51 -43.17
N LEU A 263 -6.31 13.37 -42.64
CA LEU A 263 -6.48 13.13 -41.21
C LEU A 263 -5.35 12.24 -40.70
N GLN A 264 -4.81 12.59 -39.54
CA GLN A 264 -3.72 11.91 -38.88
C GLN A 264 -4.19 11.16 -37.63
N TYR A 265 -3.72 9.93 -37.45
CA TYR A 265 -3.98 9.18 -36.22
C TYR A 265 -2.86 8.21 -35.89
N SER A 266 -2.77 7.83 -34.61
CA SER A 266 -1.84 6.80 -34.16
C SER A 266 -2.51 5.43 -34.06
N THR A 267 -1.82 4.44 -34.63
CA THR A 267 -2.07 3.00 -34.42
C THR A 267 -1.08 2.39 -33.44
N SER A 268 -0.24 3.22 -32.82
CA SER A 268 0.78 2.74 -31.89
C SER A 268 0.14 2.23 -30.62
N PHE A 269 0.62 1.09 -30.13
CA PHE A 269 0.12 0.47 -28.92
C PHE A 269 1.19 -0.28 -28.16
N CYS A 270 0.93 -0.53 -26.88
CA CYS A 270 1.70 -1.41 -26.02
C CYS A 270 0.74 -2.37 -25.31
N LEU A 271 1.03 -3.67 -25.37
CA LEU A 271 0.30 -4.73 -24.70
C LEU A 271 1.19 -5.39 -23.65
N VAL A 272 0.77 -5.33 -22.39
CA VAL A 272 1.51 -5.86 -21.24
C VAL A 272 0.74 -7.00 -20.62
N ARG A 273 1.40 -8.12 -20.38
CA ARG A 273 0.88 -9.25 -19.60
C ARG A 273 1.33 -9.14 -18.15
N HIS A 274 0.39 -9.37 -17.24
CA HIS A 274 0.60 -9.34 -15.80
C HIS A 274 0.15 -10.66 -15.16
N THR A 275 0.80 -11.02 -14.06
CA THR A 275 0.39 -12.14 -13.20
C THR A 275 0.19 -11.62 -11.79
N TYR A 276 -1.04 -11.71 -11.31
CA TYR A 276 -1.40 -11.39 -9.93
C TYR A 276 -1.45 -12.67 -9.10
N GLU A 277 -0.84 -12.63 -7.92
CA GLU A 277 -1.08 -13.59 -6.85
C GLU A 277 -1.47 -12.84 -5.56
N SER A 278 -2.51 -13.31 -4.88
CA SER A 278 -2.86 -12.80 -3.56
C SER A 278 -1.75 -13.10 -2.54
N PRO A 279 -1.77 -12.45 -1.36
CA PRO A 279 -1.03 -12.94 -0.21
C PRO A 279 -1.31 -14.43 0.03
N GLN A 280 -0.34 -15.11 0.64
CA GLN A 280 -0.51 -16.51 1.03
C GLN A 280 -1.60 -16.59 2.09
N ARG A 281 -2.53 -17.53 1.92
CA ARG A 281 -3.53 -17.88 2.91
C ARG A 281 -2.83 -18.17 4.23
N VAL A 282 -3.16 -17.43 5.27
CA VAL A 282 -2.74 -17.76 6.62
C VAL A 282 -3.54 -19.01 7.03
N PRO A 283 -2.88 -20.14 7.36
CA PRO A 283 -3.60 -21.32 7.83
C PRO A 283 -4.43 -20.93 9.06
N GLU A 284 -5.73 -21.22 9.04
CA GLU A 284 -6.53 -21.11 10.27
C GLU A 284 -5.78 -21.86 11.36
N LYS A 285 -5.60 -21.24 12.54
CA LYS A 285 -5.17 -21.98 13.72
C LYS A 285 -6.16 -23.13 13.81
N GLN A 286 -5.71 -24.36 13.57
CA GLN A 286 -6.49 -25.52 13.92
C GLN A 286 -6.76 -25.37 15.41
N GLU A 287 -7.97 -24.97 15.77
CA GLU A 287 -8.46 -25.23 17.11
C GLU A 287 -8.21 -26.72 17.31
N LYS A 288 -7.46 -27.06 18.36
CA LYS A 288 -7.26 -28.46 18.71
C LYS A 288 -8.65 -29.08 18.71
N PRO A 289 -8.88 -30.17 17.95
CA PRO A 289 -10.18 -30.81 17.94
C PRO A 289 -10.57 -31.05 19.40
N LYS A 290 -11.71 -30.49 19.83
CA LYS A 290 -12.31 -30.87 21.10
C LYS A 290 -12.31 -32.39 21.14
N VAL A 291 -11.78 -32.98 22.21
CA VAL A 291 -11.68 -34.43 22.30
C VAL A 291 -13.11 -34.98 22.32
N ASP A 292 -13.56 -35.54 21.20
CA ASP A 292 -14.89 -36.12 21.09
C ASP A 292 -14.87 -37.49 21.77
N TRP A 293 -15.21 -37.49 23.07
CA TRP A 293 -15.35 -38.72 23.84
C TRP A 293 -16.70 -39.40 23.64
N ALA A 294 -17.66 -38.79 22.94
CA ALA A 294 -18.99 -39.38 22.79
C ALA A 294 -18.89 -40.77 22.12
N GLY A 295 -19.50 -41.77 22.76
CA GLY A 295 -19.46 -43.16 22.33
C GLY A 295 -18.18 -43.94 22.68
N SER A 296 -17.15 -43.30 23.26
CA SER A 296 -15.91 -43.99 23.66
C SER A 296 -16.10 -44.81 24.95
N ARG A 297 -15.42 -45.97 25.04
CA ARG A 297 -15.25 -46.69 26.31
C ARG A 297 -13.97 -46.25 27.00
N ILE A 298 -14.07 -45.99 28.30
CA ILE A 298 -12.94 -45.57 29.13
C ILE A 298 -12.86 -46.44 30.40
N SER A 299 -11.67 -46.52 30.99
CA SER A 299 -11.44 -47.08 32.32
C SER A 299 -10.71 -46.07 33.20
N LEU A 300 -11.05 -46.02 34.49
CA LEU A 300 -10.41 -45.13 35.45
C LEU A 300 -9.05 -45.70 35.89
N SER A 301 -7.97 -44.92 35.80
CA SER A 301 -6.66 -45.24 36.37
C SER A 301 -6.51 -44.81 37.84
N CYS A 302 -7.41 -43.94 38.32
CA CYS A 302 -7.49 -43.47 39.69
C CYS A 302 -8.95 -43.30 40.09
N ALA A 303 -9.26 -43.50 41.38
CA ALA A 303 -10.61 -43.36 41.90
C ALA A 303 -11.12 -41.91 41.77
N ARG A 304 -12.42 -41.74 41.47
CA ARG A 304 -13.03 -40.43 41.26
C ARG A 304 -14.52 -40.38 41.58
N TYR A 305 -14.98 -39.27 42.16
CA TYR A 305 -16.40 -39.09 42.43
C TYR A 305 -17.22 -38.88 41.14
N GLY A 306 -18.32 -39.62 41.05
CA GLY A 306 -19.40 -39.41 40.09
C GLY A 306 -20.71 -39.08 40.79
N ARG A 307 -21.62 -38.41 40.10
CA ARG A 307 -22.90 -37.92 40.63
C ARG A 307 -24.01 -38.03 39.59
N ASP A 308 -25.26 -38.02 40.02
CA ASP A 308 -26.40 -37.85 39.12
C ASP A 308 -26.60 -36.37 38.76
N ILE A 309 -26.72 -36.06 37.47
CA ILE A 309 -27.19 -34.75 36.99
C ILE A 309 -28.25 -35.02 35.92
N ALA A 310 -29.48 -34.60 36.17
CA ALA A 310 -30.55 -34.62 35.17
C ALA A 310 -30.89 -33.18 34.80
N ASP A 311 -30.67 -32.84 33.53
CA ASP A 311 -31.00 -31.59 32.87
C ASP A 311 -30.15 -30.32 33.09
N VAL A 312 -30.15 -29.55 32.01
CA VAL A 312 -29.31 -28.38 31.67
C VAL A 312 -29.42 -27.22 32.69
N LYS A 313 -30.33 -27.29 33.67
CA LYS A 313 -30.42 -26.35 34.80
C LYS A 313 -29.80 -26.95 36.07
N LEU A 314 -28.66 -26.40 36.45
CA LEU A 314 -27.89 -26.75 37.64
C LEU A 314 -28.70 -26.37 38.89
N GLY A 315 -29.21 -27.36 39.64
CA GLY A 315 -29.81 -27.09 40.95
C GLY A 315 -30.66 -28.19 41.60
N GLU A 316 -31.53 -28.90 40.87
CA GLU A 316 -32.70 -29.49 41.57
C GLU A 316 -32.86 -31.02 41.54
N SER A 317 -32.20 -31.80 40.67
CA SER A 317 -32.63 -33.20 40.41
C SER A 317 -31.66 -34.35 40.76
N GLY A 318 -30.39 -34.12 41.12
CA GLY A 318 -29.42 -35.22 41.36
C GLY A 318 -29.40 -35.75 42.79
N ASN A 319 -29.77 -37.01 43.05
CA ASN A 319 -29.88 -37.62 44.39
C ASN A 319 -28.84 -38.73 44.69
N PHE A 320 -27.69 -38.75 44.02
CA PHE A 320 -26.69 -39.80 44.18
C PHE A 320 -25.27 -39.28 43.99
N GLU A 321 -24.35 -39.67 44.87
CA GLU A 321 -22.91 -39.45 44.77
C GLU A 321 -22.16 -40.73 45.18
N ALA A 322 -21.19 -41.16 44.36
CA ALA A 322 -20.37 -42.34 44.63
C ALA A 322 -18.92 -42.11 44.23
N LEU A 323 -17.99 -42.73 44.97
CA LEU A 323 -16.60 -42.83 44.56
C LEU A 323 -16.46 -44.00 43.59
N MET A 324 -16.19 -43.69 42.32
CA MET A 324 -15.86 -44.68 41.31
C MET A 324 -14.43 -45.19 41.55
N PRO A 325 -14.21 -46.48 41.83
CA PRO A 325 -12.88 -47.01 42.08
C PRO A 325 -12.03 -47.06 40.80
N THR A 326 -10.73 -47.29 41.00
CA THR A 326 -9.81 -47.58 39.89
C THR A 326 -10.28 -48.82 39.13
N ALA A 327 -10.04 -48.86 37.83
CA ALA A 327 -10.50 -49.86 36.86
C ALA A 327 -12.01 -49.84 36.54
N THR A 328 -12.80 -48.90 37.07
CA THR A 328 -14.22 -48.75 36.66
C THR A 328 -14.31 -48.46 35.17
N GLU A 329 -15.03 -49.30 34.42
CA GLU A 329 -15.28 -49.10 32.99
C GLU A 329 -16.58 -48.34 32.75
N LEU A 330 -16.52 -47.33 31.90
CA LEU A 330 -17.62 -46.46 31.55
C LEU A 330 -17.72 -46.32 30.03
N GLN A 331 -18.93 -46.19 29.50
CA GLN A 331 -19.18 -45.80 28.11
C GLN A 331 -19.72 -44.37 28.10
N ILE A 332 -18.94 -43.43 27.55
CA ILE A 332 -19.34 -42.03 27.45
C ILE A 332 -20.52 -41.91 26.49
N LEU A 333 -21.58 -41.25 26.94
CA LEU A 333 -22.75 -40.94 26.12
C LEU A 333 -22.59 -39.54 25.51
N GLU A 334 -22.26 -38.54 26.32
CA GLU A 334 -22.03 -37.16 25.88
C GLU A 334 -21.03 -36.42 26.78
N VAL A 335 -20.46 -35.33 26.27
CA VAL A 335 -19.64 -34.36 27.02
C VAL A 335 -20.25 -32.98 26.86
N GLN A 336 -20.49 -32.27 27.96
CA GLN A 336 -21.08 -30.94 27.92
C GLN A 336 -20.07 -29.88 27.44
N ASP A 337 -20.53 -29.03 26.52
CA ASP A 337 -19.74 -27.90 26.00
C ASP A 337 -19.55 -26.76 27.02
N SER A 338 -20.41 -26.66 28.04
CA SER A 338 -20.32 -25.61 29.07
C SER A 338 -19.32 -25.97 30.17
N VAL A 339 -18.41 -25.03 30.49
CA VAL A 339 -17.49 -25.15 31.64
C VAL A 339 -18.24 -24.82 32.93
N ARG A 340 -18.21 -25.71 33.93
CA ARG A 340 -18.76 -25.47 35.28
C ARG A 340 -17.70 -25.81 36.33
N SER A 341 -17.49 -24.89 37.26
CA SER A 341 -16.47 -25.02 38.32
C SER A 341 -15.06 -25.36 37.77
N GLY A 342 -14.73 -24.89 36.56
CA GLY A 342 -13.45 -25.13 35.91
C GLY A 342 -13.31 -26.47 35.15
N TYR A 343 -14.40 -27.22 34.96
CA TYR A 343 -14.39 -28.52 34.28
C TYR A 343 -15.55 -28.67 33.27
N HIS A 344 -15.36 -29.53 32.27
CA HIS A 344 -16.44 -30.11 31.46
C HIS A 344 -16.85 -31.45 32.05
N PHE A 345 -18.15 -31.67 32.14
CA PHE A 345 -18.73 -32.90 32.66
C PHE A 345 -19.12 -33.84 31.53
N ALA A 346 -18.87 -35.13 31.72
CA ALA A 346 -19.32 -36.18 30.82
C ALA A 346 -20.39 -37.02 31.50
N SER A 347 -21.38 -37.47 30.74
CA SER A 347 -22.31 -38.50 31.15
C SER A 347 -21.87 -39.83 30.58
N ALA A 348 -21.92 -40.88 31.39
CA ALA A 348 -21.48 -42.19 30.98
C ALA A 348 -22.30 -43.31 31.60
N LYS A 349 -22.47 -44.39 30.85
CA LYS A 349 -23.09 -45.63 31.29
C LYS A 349 -22.06 -46.52 31.99
N ILE A 350 -22.39 -47.07 33.15
CA ILE A 350 -21.54 -48.00 33.90
C ILE A 350 -21.49 -49.33 33.15
N ILE A 351 -20.29 -49.82 32.82
CA ILE A 351 -20.10 -51.05 32.02
C ILE A 351 -19.77 -52.26 32.88
N SER A 352 -19.07 -52.07 34.00
CA SER A 352 -18.68 -53.17 34.88
C SER A 352 -18.70 -52.76 36.34
N GLY A 353 -19.36 -53.56 37.17
CA GLY A 353 -19.42 -53.39 38.63
C GLY A 353 -20.69 -52.68 39.11
N GLU A 354 -20.72 -52.42 40.42
CA GLU A 354 -21.74 -51.63 41.09
C GLU A 354 -21.07 -50.46 41.81
N LEU A 355 -21.64 -49.26 41.70
CA LEU A 355 -21.17 -48.09 42.40
C LEU A 355 -21.98 -47.91 43.68
N ILE A 356 -21.36 -48.16 44.83
CA ILE A 356 -21.97 -47.93 46.13
C ILE A 356 -21.71 -46.48 46.52
N GLY A 357 -22.78 -45.74 46.76
CA GLY A 357 -22.76 -44.31 47.08
C GLY A 357 -23.77 -43.95 48.15
N THR A 358 -24.03 -42.66 48.27
CA THR A 358 -25.01 -42.10 49.19
C THR A 358 -26.01 -41.24 48.43
N ASN A 359 -27.26 -41.25 48.87
CA ASN A 359 -28.24 -40.26 48.43
C ASN A 359 -28.07 -38.92 49.18
N ARG A 360 -28.86 -37.89 48.84
CA ARG A 360 -28.81 -36.57 49.50
C ARG A 360 -29.07 -36.62 51.00
N ASP A 361 -29.84 -37.61 51.45
CA ASP A 361 -30.18 -37.80 52.86
C ASP A 361 -29.09 -38.59 53.63
N GLY A 362 -27.99 -38.96 52.96
CA GLY A 362 -26.88 -39.70 53.54
C GLY A 362 -27.14 -41.20 53.66
N HIS A 363 -28.23 -41.72 53.11
CA HIS A 363 -28.52 -43.15 53.11
C HIS A 363 -27.74 -43.86 51.99
N PRO A 364 -27.23 -45.09 52.25
CA PRO A 364 -26.58 -45.90 51.24
C PRO A 364 -27.50 -46.15 50.04
N SER A 365 -26.96 -45.99 48.83
CA SER A 365 -27.63 -46.25 47.56
C SER A 365 -26.62 -46.89 46.61
N THR A 366 -27.08 -47.70 45.64
CA THR A 366 -26.19 -48.40 44.71
C THR A 366 -26.65 -48.16 43.27
N ARG A 367 -25.70 -47.84 42.38
CA ARG A 367 -25.92 -47.80 40.93
C ARG A 367 -25.39 -49.07 40.27
N ALA A 368 -26.26 -49.77 39.56
CA ALA A 368 -25.96 -51.03 38.89
C ALA A 368 -25.32 -50.80 37.51
N THR A 369 -24.71 -51.87 36.98
CA THR A 369 -24.25 -51.91 35.60
C THR A 369 -25.40 -51.53 34.64
N GLY A 370 -25.13 -50.59 33.74
CA GLY A 370 -26.10 -50.07 32.78
C GLY A 370 -26.78 -48.77 33.16
N GLU A 371 -26.61 -48.28 34.39
CA GLU A 371 -27.10 -46.95 34.80
C GLU A 371 -26.10 -45.85 34.43
N THR A 372 -26.59 -44.61 34.35
CA THR A 372 -25.81 -43.43 33.93
C THR A 372 -25.27 -42.68 35.13
N ILE A 373 -24.04 -42.18 35.03
CA ILE A 373 -23.41 -41.30 36.02
C ILE A 373 -22.70 -40.13 35.31
N TRP A 374 -22.66 -38.98 35.98
CA TRP A 374 -21.93 -37.80 35.53
C TRP A 374 -20.66 -37.58 36.35
N PHE A 375 -19.60 -37.11 35.70
CA PHE A 375 -18.34 -36.78 36.37
C PHE A 375 -17.56 -35.71 35.60
N ALA A 376 -16.64 -35.03 36.30
CA ALA A 376 -15.75 -34.08 35.67
C ALA A 376 -14.72 -34.83 34.80
N ALA A 377 -14.85 -34.72 33.49
CA ALA A 377 -14.05 -35.48 32.53
C ALA A 377 -12.86 -34.67 32.02
N LEU A 378 -13.11 -33.39 31.67
CA LEU A 378 -12.10 -32.51 31.08
C LEU A 378 -11.89 -31.24 31.93
N ASP A 379 -10.69 -30.70 31.90
CA ASP A 379 -10.36 -29.39 32.48
C ASP A 379 -11.00 -28.24 31.65
N LYS A 380 -10.93 -27.00 32.15
CA LYS A 380 -11.44 -25.80 31.46
C LYS A 380 -10.90 -25.56 30.04
N ASN A 381 -9.83 -26.27 29.65
CA ASN A 381 -9.20 -26.16 28.34
C ASN A 381 -9.53 -27.36 27.43
N GLY A 382 -10.41 -28.28 27.87
CA GLY A 382 -10.84 -29.45 27.11
C GLY A 382 -9.86 -30.64 27.17
N ASN A 383 -8.89 -30.66 28.08
CA ASN A 383 -7.98 -31.80 28.24
C ASN A 383 -8.50 -32.79 29.30
N PRO A 384 -8.23 -34.10 29.17
CA PRO A 384 -8.55 -35.08 30.22
C PRO A 384 -8.00 -34.66 31.57
N VAL A 385 -8.84 -34.67 32.60
CA VAL A 385 -8.39 -34.27 33.93
C VAL A 385 -7.37 -35.27 34.47
N LYS A 386 -6.36 -34.73 35.15
CA LYS A 386 -5.24 -35.48 35.72
C LYS A 386 -5.33 -35.57 37.24
N ASP A 387 -4.70 -36.57 37.81
CA ASP A 387 -4.61 -36.76 39.27
C ASP A 387 -3.64 -35.73 39.91
N LYS A 388 -3.49 -35.77 41.24
CA LYS A 388 -2.61 -34.86 41.99
C LYS A 388 -1.12 -35.00 41.63
N ASN A 389 -0.73 -36.09 40.99
CA ASN A 389 0.63 -36.39 40.53
C ASN A 389 0.79 -36.16 39.02
N ASN A 390 -0.20 -35.51 38.37
CA ASN A 390 -0.21 -35.16 36.95
C ASN A 390 -0.31 -36.38 35.99
N HIS A 391 -0.86 -37.51 36.44
CA HIS A 391 -1.19 -38.66 35.59
C HIS A 391 -2.62 -38.57 35.03
N GLU A 392 -2.86 -39.09 33.83
CA GLU A 392 -4.19 -39.11 33.22
C GLU A 392 -5.12 -40.08 33.96
N ILE A 393 -6.30 -39.59 34.38
CA ILE A 393 -7.28 -40.36 35.17
C ILE A 393 -8.05 -41.36 34.30
N PHE A 394 -8.17 -41.10 32.99
CA PHE A 394 -9.04 -41.89 32.11
C PHE A 394 -8.23 -42.52 30.99
N LYS A 395 -8.28 -43.85 30.91
CA LYS A 395 -7.67 -44.64 29.83
C LYS A 395 -8.75 -45.01 28.81
N ILE A 396 -8.59 -44.58 27.56
CA ILE A 396 -9.51 -44.96 26.48
C ILE A 396 -9.28 -46.44 26.12
N LEU A 397 -10.34 -47.24 26.24
CA LEU A 397 -10.35 -48.67 25.89
C LEU A 397 -10.74 -48.89 24.43
N SER A 398 -11.68 -48.09 23.89
CA SER A 398 -12.06 -48.09 22.47
C SER A 398 -12.73 -46.78 22.06
N GLN A 399 -12.38 -46.21 20.91
CA GLN A 399 -13.06 -45.05 20.31
C GLN A 399 -14.26 -45.48 19.46
N ALA A 400 -15.33 -44.69 19.43
CA ALA A 400 -16.46 -44.92 18.52
C ALA A 400 -16.03 -44.76 17.04
N PRO A 401 -16.62 -45.51 16.10
CA PRO A 401 -16.34 -45.33 14.68
C PRO A 401 -16.84 -43.96 14.21
N ALA A 402 -15.91 -43.04 13.93
CA ALA A 402 -16.24 -41.76 13.31
C ALA A 402 -16.83 -41.99 11.90
N GLU A 403 -17.99 -41.40 11.61
CA GLU A 403 -18.46 -41.27 10.23
C GLU A 403 -17.39 -40.50 9.43
N LYS A 404 -16.72 -41.19 8.51
CA LYS A 404 -15.75 -40.57 7.60
C LYS A 404 -16.48 -39.66 6.62
N LYS A 405 -16.66 -38.39 6.98
CA LYS A 405 -16.89 -37.33 5.99
C LYS A 405 -15.69 -37.30 5.05
N LYS A 406 -15.93 -37.53 3.77
CA LYS A 406 -14.93 -37.44 2.70
C LYS A 406 -14.21 -36.07 2.83
N PRO A 407 -12.88 -36.01 2.91
CA PRO A 407 -12.19 -34.73 3.05
C PRO A 407 -12.48 -33.89 1.81
N ALA A 408 -12.98 -32.66 2.04
CA ALA A 408 -13.15 -31.69 0.98
C ALA A 408 -11.78 -31.45 0.30
N PRO A 409 -11.75 -31.17 -1.03
CA PRO A 409 -10.51 -30.86 -1.71
C PRO A 409 -9.79 -29.71 -1.00
N ALA A 410 -8.46 -29.83 -0.89
CA ALA A 410 -7.63 -28.82 -0.26
C ALA A 410 -7.78 -27.47 -1.00
N LYS A 411 -8.09 -26.40 -0.26
CA LYS A 411 -8.20 -25.05 -0.82
C LYS A 411 -6.81 -24.57 -1.28
N PRO A 412 -6.73 -23.78 -2.36
CA PRO A 412 -5.45 -23.23 -2.82
C PRO A 412 -4.88 -22.25 -1.78
N ASP A 413 -3.55 -22.13 -1.76
CA ASP A 413 -2.86 -21.22 -0.83
C ASP A 413 -2.93 -19.75 -1.27
N ARG A 414 -3.30 -19.46 -2.52
CA ARG A 414 -3.40 -18.10 -3.10
C ARG A 414 -4.47 -18.05 -4.18
N ASN A 415 -5.13 -16.90 -4.33
CA ASN A 415 -5.88 -16.58 -5.54
C ASN A 415 -4.92 -16.06 -6.61
N LYS A 416 -5.09 -16.51 -7.86
CA LYS A 416 -4.26 -16.10 -8.99
C LYS A 416 -5.12 -15.54 -10.13
N LEU A 417 -4.56 -14.58 -10.86
CA LEU A 417 -5.19 -14.02 -12.06
C LEU A 417 -4.09 -13.62 -13.05
N ASN A 418 -4.16 -14.14 -14.27
CA ASN A 418 -3.44 -13.55 -15.39
C ASN A 418 -4.31 -12.50 -16.08
N PHE A 419 -3.77 -11.33 -16.36
CA PHE A 419 -4.51 -10.27 -17.03
C PHE A 419 -3.57 -9.42 -17.89
N TYR A 420 -4.15 -8.59 -18.74
CA TYR A 420 -3.44 -7.75 -19.68
C TYR A 420 -3.84 -6.29 -19.49
N SER A 421 -2.89 -5.40 -19.76
CA SER A 421 -3.18 -3.98 -19.98
C SER A 421 -2.81 -3.57 -21.39
N LEU A 422 -3.74 -2.91 -22.08
CA LEU A 422 -3.58 -2.44 -23.45
C LEU A 422 -3.64 -0.91 -23.47
N TYR A 423 -2.61 -0.31 -24.05
CA TYR A 423 -2.47 1.13 -24.21
C TYR A 423 -2.44 1.46 -25.69
N MET A 424 -3.47 2.13 -26.20
CA MET A 424 -3.65 2.45 -27.62
C MET A 424 -3.54 3.96 -27.88
N HIS A 425 -3.33 4.31 -29.14
CA HIS A 425 -3.15 5.69 -29.64
C HIS A 425 -1.92 6.39 -29.04
N LEU A 426 -0.79 5.70 -28.99
CA LEU A 426 0.44 6.23 -28.38
C LEU A 426 1.22 7.17 -29.31
N LEU A 427 2.03 8.07 -28.75
CA LEU A 427 2.87 9.01 -29.51
C LEU A 427 3.85 8.30 -30.48
N PRO A 428 3.95 8.69 -31.76
CA PRO A 428 4.92 8.15 -32.72
C PRO A 428 6.38 8.50 -32.40
N PHE A 429 7.33 7.76 -32.98
CA PHE A 429 8.74 7.89 -32.66
C PHE A 429 9.36 9.24 -33.02
N GLU A 430 9.05 9.82 -34.18
CA GLU A 430 9.69 11.09 -34.61
C GLU A 430 9.40 12.26 -33.67
N ALA A 431 8.25 12.25 -32.97
CA ALA A 431 7.93 13.27 -31.96
C ALA A 431 8.92 13.29 -30.78
N PHE A 432 9.59 12.16 -30.49
CA PHE A 432 10.66 12.10 -29.47
C PHE A 432 12.00 12.67 -29.96
N GLN A 433 12.15 12.93 -31.27
CA GLN A 433 13.37 13.52 -31.85
C GLN A 433 13.26 15.03 -32.04
N GLU A 434 12.06 15.55 -32.31
CA GLU A 434 11.81 16.97 -32.60
C GLU A 434 12.03 17.91 -31.39
N THR A 435 12.23 17.36 -30.18
CA THR A 435 12.39 18.13 -28.94
C THR A 435 13.77 18.78 -28.74
N GLU A 436 14.80 18.45 -29.54
CA GLU A 436 16.12 19.08 -29.39
C GLU A 436 16.30 20.39 -30.18
N SER A 437 15.74 20.50 -31.39
CA SER A 437 15.94 21.66 -32.27
C SER A 437 14.87 22.75 -32.15
N ALA A 438 13.74 22.48 -31.51
CA ALA A 438 12.60 23.40 -31.37
C ALA A 438 12.43 24.01 -29.97
N PHE A 439 13.37 23.75 -29.04
CA PHE A 439 13.23 24.21 -27.66
C PHE A 439 13.28 25.73 -27.55
N LYS A 440 12.13 26.33 -27.25
CA LYS A 440 12.00 27.74 -26.88
C LYS A 440 12.08 27.84 -25.35
N ARG A 441 13.10 28.53 -24.82
CA ARG A 441 13.28 28.75 -23.37
C ARG A 441 12.01 29.39 -22.82
N GLN A 442 11.40 28.79 -21.79
CA GLN A 442 10.23 29.35 -21.12
C GLN A 442 10.52 29.65 -19.66
N VAL A 443 9.87 30.67 -19.12
CA VAL A 443 9.97 31.05 -17.71
C VAL A 443 8.59 31.33 -17.12
N LYS A 444 8.45 31.10 -15.82
CA LYS A 444 7.22 31.38 -15.06
C LYS A 444 7.44 32.57 -14.14
N VAL A 445 6.56 33.58 -14.21
CA VAL A 445 6.65 34.77 -13.35
C VAL A 445 6.42 34.38 -11.89
N LYS A 446 7.35 34.74 -11.01
CA LYS A 446 7.27 34.49 -9.56
C LYS A 446 7.08 35.75 -8.75
N ALA A 447 7.64 36.87 -9.21
CA ALA A 447 7.54 38.14 -8.51
C ALA A 447 6.14 38.75 -8.64
N GLN A 448 5.58 39.17 -7.50
CA GLN A 448 4.41 40.04 -7.47
C GLN A 448 4.82 41.41 -8.02
N ASP A 449 3.98 42.00 -8.88
CA ASP A 449 4.16 43.33 -9.46
C ASP A 449 5.38 43.50 -10.40
N LEU A 450 5.61 42.53 -11.29
CA LEU A 450 6.66 42.64 -12.30
C LEU A 450 6.23 43.58 -13.45
N ASN A 451 6.92 44.71 -13.60
CA ASN A 451 6.70 45.66 -14.69
C ASN A 451 7.16 45.10 -16.04
N VAL A 452 6.28 45.18 -17.03
CA VAL A 452 6.60 44.83 -18.42
C VAL A 452 6.48 46.05 -19.34
N ARG A 453 7.23 46.07 -20.43
CA ARG A 453 7.40 47.23 -21.33
C ARG A 453 7.29 46.84 -22.79
N SER A 454 7.09 47.83 -23.67
CA SER A 454 7.07 47.66 -25.12
C SER A 454 8.47 47.62 -25.74
N SER A 455 9.49 48.06 -25.01
CA SER A 455 10.89 48.09 -25.46
C SER A 455 11.84 47.68 -24.32
N GLY A 456 13.08 47.36 -24.67
CA GLY A 456 14.13 47.01 -23.71
C GLY A 456 14.61 48.15 -22.83
N ASN A 457 14.05 49.36 -22.96
CA ASN A 457 14.41 50.49 -22.11
C ASN A 457 13.68 50.39 -20.75
N LEU A 458 14.39 49.98 -19.70
CA LEU A 458 13.84 49.87 -18.34
C LEU A 458 13.41 51.22 -17.70
N THR A 459 13.78 52.36 -18.28
CA THR A 459 13.32 53.69 -17.83
C THR A 459 11.99 54.11 -18.46
N SER A 460 11.52 53.42 -19.50
CA SER A 460 10.26 53.77 -20.16
C SER A 460 9.05 53.42 -19.29
N GLU A 461 7.94 54.12 -19.53
CA GLU A 461 6.65 53.84 -18.92
C GLU A 461 6.27 52.35 -19.07
N PRO A 462 5.89 51.66 -17.98
CA PRO A 462 5.41 50.29 -18.05
C PRO A 462 4.09 50.19 -18.82
N LEU A 463 3.97 49.13 -19.62
CA LEU A 463 2.69 48.70 -20.21
C LEU A 463 1.73 48.24 -19.11
N GLY A 464 2.26 47.72 -18.01
CA GLY A 464 1.51 47.27 -16.85
C GLY A 464 2.27 46.20 -16.07
N LEU A 465 1.55 45.55 -15.16
CA LEU A 465 2.05 44.46 -14.34
C LEU A 465 1.62 43.12 -14.93
N ILE A 466 2.55 42.16 -14.99
CA ILE A 466 2.23 40.78 -15.35
C ILE A 466 1.90 39.95 -14.11
N SER A 467 0.85 39.14 -14.19
CA SER A 467 0.37 38.30 -13.08
C SER A 467 1.41 37.25 -12.65
N VAL A 468 1.50 36.99 -11.34
CA VAL A 468 2.26 35.85 -10.80
C VAL A 468 1.72 34.56 -11.41
N GLY A 469 2.62 33.66 -11.81
CA GLY A 469 2.30 32.39 -12.45
C GLY A 469 2.16 32.46 -13.98
N SER A 470 2.23 33.65 -14.59
CA SER A 470 2.20 33.81 -16.05
C SER A 470 3.38 33.11 -16.72
N LEU A 471 3.14 32.45 -17.86
CA LEU A 471 4.18 31.78 -18.64
C LEU A 471 4.64 32.66 -19.80
N LEU A 472 5.96 32.71 -19.99
CA LEU A 472 6.63 33.53 -20.98
C LEU A 472 7.57 32.68 -21.83
N GLU A 473 7.50 32.84 -23.15
CA GLU A 473 8.46 32.29 -24.10
C GLU A 473 9.57 33.33 -24.32
N ILE A 474 10.80 33.02 -23.90
CA ILE A 474 11.96 33.89 -24.05
C ILE A 474 12.43 33.83 -25.49
N LEU A 475 12.40 34.99 -26.16
CA LEU A 475 12.86 35.15 -27.53
C LEU A 475 14.35 35.49 -27.55
N THR A 476 14.74 36.47 -26.74
CA THR A 476 16.13 36.94 -26.61
C THR A 476 16.40 37.43 -25.18
N THR A 477 17.66 37.43 -24.79
CA THR A 477 18.12 37.97 -23.51
C THR A 477 19.33 38.88 -23.69
N GLU A 478 19.33 39.97 -22.94
CA GLU A 478 20.44 40.88 -22.79
C GLU A 478 20.99 40.73 -21.36
N PRO A 479 22.08 39.95 -21.18
CA PRO A 479 22.75 39.89 -19.90
C PRO A 479 23.41 41.23 -19.61
N ALA A 480 23.52 41.55 -18.34
CA ALA A 480 24.24 42.72 -17.84
C ALA A 480 23.66 44.11 -18.21
N HIS A 481 22.36 44.22 -18.46
CA HIS A 481 21.68 45.48 -18.78
C HIS A 481 21.65 46.44 -17.56
N ARG A 482 21.88 47.74 -17.78
CA ARG A 482 21.80 48.80 -16.75
C ARG A 482 20.81 49.88 -17.20
N LYS A 483 20.07 50.49 -16.27
CA LYS A 483 19.09 51.53 -16.64
C LYS A 483 19.78 52.81 -17.09
N THR A 484 20.89 53.15 -16.44
CA THR A 484 21.83 54.18 -16.87
C THR A 484 23.27 53.64 -16.82
N PRO A 485 24.22 54.21 -17.58
CA PRO A 485 25.63 53.78 -17.55
C PRO A 485 26.27 53.83 -16.15
N GLU A 486 25.78 54.72 -15.28
CA GLU A 486 26.30 54.95 -13.93
C GLU A 486 25.70 54.00 -12.87
N ASP A 487 24.65 53.25 -13.19
CA ASP A 487 24.01 52.32 -12.25
C ASP A 487 24.94 51.15 -11.90
N THR A 488 25.00 50.82 -10.61
CA THR A 488 25.69 49.61 -10.09
C THR A 488 24.83 48.36 -10.15
N THR A 489 23.52 48.53 -10.34
CA THR A 489 22.54 47.43 -10.45
C THR A 489 22.47 46.90 -11.87
N VAL A 490 22.58 45.58 -11.99
CA VAL A 490 22.66 44.87 -13.26
C VAL A 490 21.46 43.96 -13.43
N TYR A 491 20.78 44.03 -14.56
CA TYR A 491 19.59 43.25 -14.90
C TYR A 491 19.91 42.21 -15.99
N GLU A 492 19.29 41.04 -15.90
CA GLU A 492 19.09 40.18 -17.07
C GLU A 492 17.77 40.60 -17.71
N LEU A 493 17.85 41.32 -18.82
CA LEU A 493 16.68 41.80 -19.54
C LEU A 493 16.29 40.77 -20.60
N ALA A 494 15.00 40.56 -20.83
CA ALA A 494 14.52 39.64 -21.85
C ALA A 494 13.40 40.25 -22.68
N GLN A 495 13.43 39.92 -23.97
CA GLN A 495 12.27 40.01 -24.85
C GLN A 495 11.53 38.67 -24.78
N ALA A 496 10.25 38.71 -24.46
CA ALA A 496 9.46 37.49 -24.28
C ALA A 496 8.07 37.63 -24.91
N LYS A 497 7.53 36.51 -25.39
CA LYS A 497 6.15 36.39 -25.85
C LYS A 497 5.28 35.84 -24.72
N ILE A 498 4.12 36.47 -24.49
CA ILE A 498 3.18 36.01 -23.47
C ILE A 498 2.52 34.71 -23.93
N VAL A 499 2.68 33.63 -23.17
CA VAL A 499 2.07 32.31 -23.45
C VAL A 499 0.78 32.15 -22.65
N SER A 500 0.77 32.60 -21.39
CA SER A 500 -0.42 32.61 -20.54
C SER A 500 -0.40 33.78 -19.56
N GLY A 501 -1.58 34.21 -19.12
CA GLY A 501 -1.76 35.37 -18.25
C GLY A 501 -2.11 36.64 -19.04
N SER A 502 -2.11 37.78 -18.34
CA SER A 502 -2.41 39.08 -18.94
C SER A 502 -1.57 40.16 -18.28
N VAL A 503 -1.32 41.24 -19.01
CA VAL A 503 -0.71 42.45 -18.46
C VAL A 503 -1.81 43.45 -18.16
N ARG A 504 -1.80 44.02 -16.95
CA ARG A 504 -2.81 44.99 -16.53
C ARG A 504 -2.18 46.28 -16.01
N LYS A 505 -2.78 47.41 -16.36
CA LYS A 505 -2.49 48.75 -15.80
C LYS A 505 -3.80 49.37 -15.34
N ALA A 506 -3.89 49.74 -14.05
CA ALA A 506 -5.12 50.28 -13.45
C ALA A 506 -6.39 49.43 -13.72
N GLY A 507 -6.28 48.11 -13.60
CA GLY A 507 -7.39 47.16 -13.79
C GLY A 507 -7.74 46.81 -15.23
N LYS A 508 -7.26 47.59 -16.22
CA LYS A 508 -7.47 47.33 -17.66
C LYS A 508 -6.35 46.46 -18.23
N GLN A 509 -6.72 45.52 -19.11
CA GLN A 509 -5.77 44.70 -19.85
C GLN A 509 -5.08 45.53 -20.93
N THR A 510 -3.75 45.52 -20.95
CA THR A 510 -2.91 46.32 -21.86
C THR A 510 -2.07 45.48 -22.81
N ALA A 511 -1.93 44.17 -22.54
CA ALA A 511 -1.39 43.19 -23.48
C ALA A 511 -2.06 41.84 -23.28
N GLU A 512 -2.14 41.05 -24.35
CA GLU A 512 -2.83 39.77 -24.40
C GLU A 512 -1.88 38.62 -24.75
N ILE A 513 -2.40 37.39 -24.71
CA ILE A 513 -1.64 36.20 -25.08
C ILE A 513 -1.13 36.35 -26.52
N GLY A 514 0.15 36.05 -26.71
CA GLY A 514 0.85 36.20 -27.99
C GLY A 514 1.53 37.55 -28.20
N THR A 515 1.27 38.56 -27.36
CA THR A 515 1.99 39.85 -27.42
C THR A 515 3.45 39.68 -27.00
N THR A 516 4.36 40.39 -27.68
CA THR A 516 5.78 40.45 -27.33
C THR A 516 6.05 41.63 -26.39
N ILE A 517 6.74 41.38 -25.29
CA ILE A 517 7.01 42.33 -24.20
C ILE A 517 8.48 42.27 -23.78
N TRP A 518 8.90 43.27 -23.03
CA TRP A 518 10.21 43.35 -22.39
C TRP A 518 10.09 43.39 -20.88
N LEU A 519 10.93 42.63 -20.18
CA LEU A 519 10.94 42.53 -18.72
C LEU A 519 12.33 42.15 -18.20
N ALA A 520 12.58 42.43 -16.92
CA ALA A 520 13.75 41.90 -16.22
C ALA A 520 13.45 40.49 -15.68
N LEU A 521 14.28 39.51 -16.02
CA LEU A 521 14.21 38.15 -15.47
C LEU A 521 14.88 38.07 -14.10
N SER A 522 15.99 38.80 -13.93
CA SER A 522 16.74 38.86 -12.67
C SER A 522 17.43 40.20 -12.49
N MET A 523 17.90 40.47 -11.27
CA MET A 523 18.63 41.67 -10.89
C MET A 523 19.74 41.33 -9.89
N THR A 524 20.90 41.95 -10.05
CA THR A 524 22.05 41.82 -9.15
C THR A 524 22.50 43.21 -8.74
N GLU A 525 22.52 43.45 -7.43
CA GLU A 525 23.08 44.65 -6.83
C GLU A 525 24.48 44.35 -6.33
N GLU A 526 25.34 45.36 -6.25
CA GLU A 526 26.71 45.22 -5.75
C GLU A 526 26.71 44.57 -4.35
N ASN A 527 27.52 43.53 -4.16
CA ASN A 527 27.65 42.76 -2.92
C ASN A 527 26.36 42.08 -2.40
N LYS A 528 25.34 41.87 -3.26
CA LYS A 528 24.12 41.13 -2.91
C LYS A 528 23.91 39.92 -3.84
N PRO A 529 23.24 38.85 -3.35
CA PRO A 529 22.88 37.73 -4.21
C PRO A 529 21.88 38.17 -5.28
N THR A 530 21.98 37.58 -6.47
CA THR A 530 21.05 37.81 -7.58
C THR A 530 19.63 37.47 -7.16
N LYS A 531 18.72 38.42 -7.35
CA LYS A 531 17.28 38.26 -7.16
C LYS A 531 16.63 37.87 -8.49
N SER A 532 16.12 36.65 -8.58
CA SER A 532 15.30 36.23 -9.72
C SER A 532 13.84 36.66 -9.57
N PHE A 533 13.23 37.12 -10.66
CA PHE A 533 11.81 37.46 -10.75
C PHE A 533 10.98 36.34 -11.40
N VAL A 534 11.65 35.35 -11.98
CA VAL A 534 11.05 34.21 -12.67
C VAL A 534 11.64 32.89 -12.20
N ASP A 535 10.90 31.80 -12.36
CA ASP A 535 11.42 30.44 -12.27
C ASP A 535 11.61 29.87 -13.68
N GLU A 536 12.73 29.21 -13.95
CA GLU A 536 12.96 28.50 -15.23
C GLU A 536 11.93 27.38 -15.39
N VAL A 537 11.34 27.28 -16.59
CA VAL A 537 10.55 26.10 -16.96
C VAL A 537 11.53 25.09 -17.54
N PRO A 538 11.72 23.91 -16.92
CA PRO A 538 12.67 22.91 -17.37
C PRO A 538 12.48 22.57 -18.85
N LYS A 539 13.59 22.28 -19.56
CA LYS A 539 13.54 21.79 -20.93
C LYS A 539 12.71 20.51 -20.98
N HIS A 540 11.55 20.59 -21.64
CA HIS A 540 10.67 19.46 -21.80
C HIS A 540 11.33 18.43 -22.73
N THR A 541 11.87 17.36 -22.16
CA THR A 541 12.42 16.22 -22.93
C THR A 541 11.50 15.03 -22.70
N LEU A 542 10.87 14.55 -23.78
CA LEU A 542 10.00 13.39 -23.71
C LEU A 542 10.79 12.17 -23.24
N THR A 543 10.30 11.50 -22.21
CA THR A 543 10.96 10.29 -21.71
C THR A 543 10.64 9.13 -22.65
N ARG A 544 11.68 8.61 -23.30
CA ARG A 544 11.52 7.50 -24.23
C ARG A 544 11.22 6.18 -23.49
N PRO A 545 10.20 5.41 -23.92
CA PRO A 545 9.95 4.07 -23.42
C PRO A 545 11.10 3.11 -23.73
N ARG A 546 11.32 2.12 -22.85
CA ARG A 546 12.46 1.20 -22.94
C ARG A 546 12.14 -0.16 -23.55
N TYR A 547 10.86 -0.45 -23.79
CA TYR A 547 10.43 -1.73 -24.34
C TYR A 547 10.50 -1.80 -25.87
N TRP A 548 10.88 -0.72 -26.55
CA TRP A 548 11.05 -0.75 -28.00
C TRP A 548 12.28 -1.58 -28.37
N LYS A 549 12.11 -2.49 -29.34
CA LYS A 549 13.17 -3.36 -29.85
C LYS A 549 14.29 -2.55 -30.46
N GLY A 550 15.48 -2.65 -29.88
CA GLY A 550 16.65 -1.90 -30.34
C GLY A 550 17.87 -2.13 -29.46
N LYS A 551 18.97 -1.48 -29.84
CA LYS A 551 20.24 -1.49 -29.11
C LYS A 551 20.21 -0.46 -27.97
N VAL A 552 20.80 -0.82 -26.84
CA VAL A 552 21.00 0.04 -25.67
C VAL A 552 22.48 0.04 -25.30
N ILE A 553 23.02 1.23 -25.14
CA ILE A 553 24.36 1.49 -24.63
C ILE A 553 24.22 1.74 -23.13
N ALA A 554 24.97 0.98 -22.33
CA ALA A 554 24.93 1.04 -20.88
C ALA A 554 26.33 1.35 -20.35
N ARG A 555 26.51 2.52 -19.74
CA ARG A 555 27.77 2.95 -19.14
C ARG A 555 27.77 2.65 -17.65
N ALA A 556 28.77 1.94 -17.17
CA ALA A 556 28.93 1.61 -15.76
C ALA A 556 29.29 2.85 -14.93
N LYS A 557 28.45 3.19 -13.95
CA LYS A 557 28.71 4.25 -12.94
C LYS A 557 29.55 3.73 -11.78
N SER A 558 29.55 2.43 -11.56
CA SER A 558 30.30 1.73 -10.52
C SER A 558 30.63 0.32 -11.01
N ARG A 559 31.33 -0.49 -10.20
CA ARG A 559 31.68 -1.87 -10.57
C ARG A 559 30.44 -2.76 -10.55
N ILE A 560 30.25 -3.57 -11.59
CA ILE A 560 29.05 -4.40 -11.77
C ILE A 560 29.43 -5.87 -11.87
N THR A 561 28.76 -6.75 -11.14
CA THR A 561 29.02 -8.19 -11.26
C THR A 561 28.60 -8.72 -12.63
N ALA A 562 29.52 -9.44 -13.28
CA ALA A 562 29.30 -10.13 -14.55
C ALA A 562 29.18 -11.65 -14.35
N PHE A 563 28.32 -12.26 -15.16
CA PHE A 563 28.01 -13.70 -15.14
C PHE A 563 28.12 -14.32 -16.54
N GLN A 564 28.32 -15.64 -16.58
CA GLN A 564 28.32 -16.39 -17.84
C GLN A 564 26.90 -16.69 -18.32
N ASN A 565 25.99 -16.94 -17.39
CA ASN A 565 24.57 -17.18 -17.61
C ASN A 565 23.72 -16.27 -16.70
N PRO A 566 22.48 -15.94 -17.09
CA PRO A 566 21.63 -15.02 -16.33
C PRO A 566 21.19 -15.60 -14.98
N ASP A 567 21.04 -16.92 -14.89
CA ASP A 567 20.58 -17.65 -13.71
C ASP A 567 21.73 -18.09 -12.77
N ASP A 568 22.97 -17.69 -13.07
CA ASP A 568 24.12 -18.07 -12.24
C ASP A 568 24.05 -17.47 -10.83
N GLU A 569 24.29 -18.32 -9.83
CA GLU A 569 24.46 -17.89 -8.44
C GLU A 569 25.65 -16.92 -8.29
N GLU A 570 25.64 -16.09 -7.24
CA GLU A 570 26.70 -15.09 -7.01
C GLU A 570 28.10 -15.71 -6.91
N SER A 571 28.18 -16.95 -6.42
CA SER A 571 29.41 -17.77 -6.36
C SER A 571 30.02 -18.07 -7.74
N LYS A 572 29.21 -18.08 -8.79
CA LYS A 572 29.61 -18.35 -10.19
C LYS A 572 29.91 -17.09 -10.99
N ARG A 573 30.04 -15.92 -10.34
CA ARG A 573 30.43 -14.69 -11.03
C ARG A 573 31.74 -14.88 -11.80
N ILE A 574 31.81 -14.33 -13.01
CA ILE A 574 33.01 -14.43 -13.86
C ILE A 574 33.93 -13.22 -13.73
N GLY A 575 33.46 -12.13 -13.11
CA GLY A 575 34.27 -10.96 -12.75
C GLY A 575 33.42 -9.73 -12.43
N LEU A 576 34.09 -8.60 -12.24
CA LEU A 576 33.45 -7.29 -12.06
C LEU A 576 33.74 -6.40 -13.27
N ILE A 577 32.72 -5.88 -13.94
CA ILE A 577 32.86 -4.85 -14.96
C ILE A 577 33.47 -3.60 -14.32
N ALA A 578 34.52 -3.06 -14.93
CA ALA A 578 35.18 -1.85 -14.46
C ALA A 578 34.26 -0.62 -14.58
N GLU A 579 34.42 0.33 -13.67
CA GLU A 579 33.73 1.62 -13.74
C GLU A 579 34.04 2.34 -15.06
N ASN A 580 33.07 3.09 -15.59
CA ASN A 580 33.11 3.73 -16.91
C ASN A 580 33.19 2.78 -18.12
N SER A 581 33.17 1.45 -17.93
CA SER A 581 33.03 0.52 -19.05
C SER A 581 31.72 0.76 -19.79
N THR A 582 31.76 0.61 -21.11
CA THR A 582 30.58 0.74 -21.97
C THR A 582 30.15 -0.64 -22.43
N LEU A 583 28.92 -1.00 -22.09
CA LEU A 583 28.27 -2.24 -22.46
C LEU A 583 27.21 -1.96 -23.51
N GLU A 584 26.95 -2.95 -24.37
CA GLU A 584 25.90 -2.88 -25.37
C GLU A 584 25.02 -4.11 -25.27
N TYR A 585 23.71 -3.94 -25.26
CA TYR A 585 22.76 -5.04 -25.28
C TYR A 585 21.55 -4.69 -26.15
N HIS A 586 20.78 -5.71 -26.53
CA HIS A 586 19.51 -5.52 -27.21
C HIS A 586 18.35 -5.70 -26.23
N THR A 587 17.29 -4.90 -26.34
CA THR A 587 16.16 -4.96 -25.41
C THR A 587 15.46 -6.32 -25.39
N ASP A 588 15.44 -7.04 -26.50
CA ASP A 588 14.92 -8.42 -26.62
C ASP A 588 15.84 -9.50 -26.01
N SER A 589 17.04 -9.13 -25.54
CA SER A 589 17.93 -10.03 -24.79
C SER A 589 17.69 -9.99 -23.27
N LEU A 590 16.79 -9.13 -22.80
CA LEU A 590 16.49 -8.98 -21.38
C LEU A 590 15.78 -10.22 -20.82
N LYS A 591 16.16 -10.63 -19.61
CA LYS A 591 15.53 -11.73 -18.88
C LYS A 591 15.27 -11.36 -17.43
N LYS A 592 14.10 -11.74 -16.92
CA LYS A 592 13.82 -11.73 -15.48
C LYS A 592 14.43 -12.98 -14.84
N VAL A 593 15.16 -12.78 -13.74
CA VAL A 593 15.70 -13.86 -12.92
C VAL A 593 15.48 -13.54 -11.45
N VAL A 594 15.28 -14.57 -10.62
CA VAL A 594 15.17 -14.40 -9.17
C VAL A 594 16.55 -14.63 -8.55
N ARG A 595 17.14 -13.58 -7.96
CA ARG A 595 18.44 -13.65 -7.27
C ARG A 595 18.27 -13.17 -5.84
N ALA A 596 18.69 -13.98 -4.87
CA ALA A 596 18.51 -13.71 -3.43
C ALA A 596 17.05 -13.39 -3.03
N GLY A 597 16.07 -14.05 -3.67
CA GLY A 597 14.65 -13.82 -3.42
C GLY A 597 14.09 -12.51 -4.00
N GLN A 598 14.87 -11.78 -4.80
CA GLN A 598 14.42 -10.58 -5.51
C GLN A 598 14.44 -10.82 -7.03
N GLU A 599 13.41 -10.35 -7.72
CA GLU A 599 13.38 -10.32 -9.17
C GLU A 599 14.35 -9.24 -9.69
N LYS A 600 15.26 -9.63 -10.58
CA LYS A 600 16.25 -8.77 -11.23
C LYS A 600 16.16 -8.94 -12.74
N THR A 601 16.44 -7.86 -13.47
CA THR A 601 16.51 -7.89 -14.93
C THR A 601 17.96 -8.04 -15.37
N MET A 602 18.27 -9.09 -16.11
CA MET A 602 19.60 -9.37 -16.65
C MET A 602 19.62 -9.11 -18.15
N ALA A 603 20.72 -8.54 -18.67
CA ALA A 603 20.95 -8.40 -20.10
C ALA A 603 22.21 -9.14 -20.53
N LYS A 604 22.16 -9.70 -21.74
CA LYS A 604 23.36 -10.23 -22.40
C LYS A 604 24.07 -9.07 -23.11
N CYS A 605 25.21 -8.67 -22.57
CA CYS A 605 25.98 -7.51 -23.03
C CYS A 605 27.26 -7.92 -23.77
N SER A 606 27.55 -7.24 -24.88
CA SER A 606 28.91 -7.12 -25.40
C SER A 606 29.63 -5.94 -24.73
N ILE A 607 30.93 -6.04 -24.53
CA ILE A 607 31.75 -4.99 -23.91
C ILE A 607 32.34 -4.15 -25.04
N ALA A 608 31.81 -2.94 -25.24
CA ALA A 608 32.27 -2.03 -26.30
C ALA A 608 33.56 -1.29 -25.91
N SER A 609 33.71 -0.94 -24.64
CA SER A 609 34.94 -0.36 -24.10
C SER A 609 35.09 -0.66 -22.61
N GLY A 610 36.34 -0.73 -22.12
CA GLY A 610 36.65 -1.18 -20.76
C GLY A 610 36.87 -2.70 -20.70
N GLY A 611 36.45 -3.32 -19.60
CA GLY A 611 36.66 -4.76 -19.38
C GLY A 611 36.35 -5.19 -17.95
N LEU A 612 36.79 -6.41 -17.61
CA LEU A 612 36.73 -6.89 -16.23
C LEU A 612 37.86 -6.25 -15.40
N TRP A 613 37.50 -5.71 -14.25
CA TRP A 613 38.41 -5.06 -13.29
C TRP A 613 39.34 -6.07 -12.60
N ASP A 614 38.84 -7.26 -12.29
CA ASP A 614 39.49 -8.27 -11.46
C ASP A 614 39.99 -9.50 -12.25
N ARG A 615 39.87 -9.47 -13.58
CA ARG A 615 40.26 -10.57 -14.47
C ARG A 615 40.97 -10.05 -15.72
N GLN A 616 42.01 -10.76 -16.13
CA GLN A 616 42.85 -10.37 -17.27
C GLN A 616 42.24 -10.76 -18.63
N LEU A 617 41.41 -11.82 -18.66
CA LEU A 617 40.71 -12.26 -19.87
C LEU A 617 39.28 -11.71 -19.86
N CYS A 618 38.92 -10.95 -20.90
CA CYS A 618 37.58 -10.40 -21.06
C CYS A 618 36.78 -11.26 -22.04
N PRO A 619 35.64 -11.87 -21.62
CA PRO A 619 34.81 -12.66 -22.52
C PRO A 619 34.11 -11.79 -23.57
N ALA A 620 33.75 -12.38 -24.71
CA ALA A 620 33.09 -11.67 -25.81
C ALA A 620 31.69 -11.13 -25.42
N PHE A 621 31.02 -11.80 -24.49
CA PHE A 621 29.77 -11.34 -23.90
C PHE A 621 29.72 -11.69 -22.42
N VAL A 622 28.91 -10.94 -21.67
CA VAL A 622 28.65 -11.12 -20.24
C VAL A 622 27.17 -10.94 -19.96
N TRP A 623 26.66 -11.56 -18.91
CA TRP A 623 25.36 -11.21 -18.34
C TRP A 623 25.54 -10.26 -17.17
N VAL A 624 24.82 -9.13 -17.17
CA VAL A 624 24.86 -8.13 -16.10
C VAL A 624 23.45 -7.75 -15.67
N CYS A 625 23.30 -7.37 -14.40
CA CYS A 625 22.05 -6.82 -13.89
C CYS A 625 21.86 -5.40 -14.43
N ILE A 626 20.70 -5.13 -15.04
CA ILE A 626 20.32 -3.80 -15.50
C ILE A 626 19.69 -3.03 -14.33
N ASP A 627 20.49 -2.16 -13.73
CA ASP A 627 20.12 -1.30 -12.61
C ASP A 627 20.64 0.12 -12.85
N GLU A 628 19.74 1.11 -12.94
CA GLU A 628 20.10 2.51 -13.21
C GLU A 628 20.87 3.20 -12.10
N THR A 629 20.86 2.63 -10.88
CA THR A 629 21.74 3.09 -9.81
C THR A 629 23.19 2.76 -10.11
N LEU A 630 23.43 1.72 -10.93
CA LEU A 630 24.75 1.23 -11.32
C LEU A 630 25.10 1.59 -12.77
N LEU A 631 24.10 1.84 -13.62
CA LEU A 631 24.25 2.07 -15.06
C LEU A 631 23.64 3.41 -15.49
N GLU A 632 24.28 4.06 -16.44
CA GLU A 632 23.69 5.11 -17.27
C GLU A 632 23.27 4.49 -18.60
N LEU A 633 21.97 4.51 -18.92
CA LEU A 633 21.41 3.83 -20.09
C LEU A 633 21.05 4.84 -21.19
N ARG A 634 21.50 4.58 -22.41
CA ARG A 634 21.15 5.33 -23.62
C ARG A 634 20.67 4.38 -24.71
N ALA A 635 19.40 4.50 -25.11
CA ALA A 635 18.84 3.68 -26.18
C ALA A 635 19.09 4.31 -27.56
N ASP A 636 19.58 3.52 -28.51
CA ASP A 636 19.64 3.89 -29.93
C ASP A 636 18.24 3.88 -30.55
N SER A 637 18.08 4.42 -31.76
CA SER A 637 16.79 4.42 -32.46
C SER A 637 16.19 3.00 -32.56
N PRO A 638 14.86 2.84 -32.42
CA PRO A 638 14.20 1.56 -32.61
C PRO A 638 14.49 1.00 -34.01
N THR A 639 14.45 -0.33 -34.10
CA THR A 639 14.71 -1.04 -35.36
C THR A 639 13.44 -1.43 -36.10
N GLU A 640 12.30 -1.43 -35.41
CA GLU A 640 11.02 -1.92 -35.93
C GLU A 640 9.95 -0.82 -35.82
N PHE A 641 9.28 -0.52 -36.93
CA PHE A 641 8.21 0.47 -37.02
C PHE A 641 7.02 -0.06 -37.83
N ASP A 642 5.85 0.53 -37.59
CA ASP A 642 4.64 0.39 -38.43
C ASP A 642 4.15 -1.06 -38.63
N LYS A 643 4.48 -1.95 -37.70
CA LYS A 643 4.02 -3.34 -37.62
C LYS A 643 3.90 -3.80 -36.17
N VAL A 644 3.16 -4.89 -35.94
CA VAL A 644 3.17 -5.56 -34.64
C VAL A 644 4.52 -6.25 -34.43
N VAL A 645 5.13 -5.94 -33.29
CA VAL A 645 6.40 -6.52 -32.85
C VAL A 645 6.11 -7.29 -31.57
N SER A 646 6.34 -8.60 -31.60
CA SER A 646 6.33 -9.37 -30.37
C SER A 646 7.68 -9.46 -29.72
N VAL A 647 7.61 -9.39 -28.40
CA VAL A 647 8.73 -9.30 -27.50
C VAL A 647 8.35 -9.99 -26.20
N SER A 648 9.33 -10.27 -25.36
CA SER A 648 9.10 -10.63 -23.95
C SER A 648 10.03 -9.74 -23.15
N ILE A 649 9.65 -8.47 -23.03
CA ILE A 649 10.48 -7.45 -22.38
C ILE A 649 9.92 -7.16 -20.99
N PRO A 650 10.72 -7.40 -19.92
CA PRO A 650 10.36 -7.02 -18.56
C PRO A 650 10.01 -5.53 -18.45
N ILE A 651 8.90 -5.23 -17.77
CA ILE A 651 8.48 -3.87 -17.45
C ILE A 651 8.01 -3.79 -16.00
N LYS A 652 8.32 -2.68 -15.33
CA LYS A 652 7.95 -2.45 -13.93
C LYS A 652 6.78 -1.48 -13.79
N THR A 653 6.05 -1.61 -12.70
CA THR A 653 5.10 -0.58 -12.24
C THR A 653 5.80 0.77 -12.22
N GLY A 654 5.31 1.76 -12.99
CA GLY A 654 5.90 3.11 -13.03
C GLY A 654 6.74 3.39 -14.25
N ASP A 655 7.10 2.37 -15.02
CA ASP A 655 7.85 2.58 -16.23
C ASP A 655 7.02 3.36 -17.27
N PRO A 656 7.63 4.32 -17.99
CA PRO A 656 6.98 5.05 -19.08
C PRO A 656 6.50 4.11 -20.19
N ILE A 657 5.22 4.21 -20.55
CA ILE A 657 4.60 3.52 -21.69
C ILE A 657 4.71 4.36 -22.96
N SER A 658 4.21 5.60 -22.95
CA SER A 658 4.37 6.63 -24.00
C SER A 658 3.65 7.92 -23.55
N TYR A 659 3.33 8.80 -24.47
CA TYR A 659 2.45 9.97 -24.33
C TYR A 659 1.22 9.82 -25.22
N PHE A 660 0.27 10.75 -25.11
CA PHE A 660 -0.90 10.77 -25.98
C PHE A 660 -0.52 10.99 -27.44
N GLY A 661 -0.98 10.09 -28.30
CA GLY A 661 -0.93 10.26 -29.74
C GLY A 661 -2.09 11.12 -30.23
N LEU A 662 -1.86 11.78 -31.36
CA LEU A 662 -2.88 12.48 -32.11
C LEU A 662 -3.91 11.50 -32.67
N TYR A 663 -5.17 11.92 -32.63
CA TYR A 663 -6.30 11.22 -33.21
C TYR A 663 -7.21 12.24 -33.90
N GLU A 664 -7.19 12.29 -35.23
CA GLU A 664 -8.03 13.19 -36.02
C GLU A 664 -9.21 12.46 -36.64
N THR A 665 -10.38 13.08 -36.58
CA THR A 665 -11.60 12.62 -37.24
C THR A 665 -12.16 13.70 -38.16
N PRO A 666 -13.00 13.35 -39.15
CA PRO A 666 -13.72 14.35 -39.93
C PRO A 666 -14.52 15.29 -39.02
N ALA A 667 -14.44 16.60 -39.26
CA ALA A 667 -15.23 17.58 -38.50
C ALA A 667 -16.71 17.57 -38.89
N SER A 668 -16.99 17.30 -40.17
CA SER A 668 -18.33 17.21 -40.73
C SER A 668 -18.30 16.50 -42.08
N ILE A 669 -19.48 16.20 -42.64
CA ILE A 669 -19.62 15.72 -44.03
C ILE A 669 -19.09 16.70 -45.09
N ASN A 670 -18.90 17.98 -44.75
CA ASN A 670 -18.32 18.97 -45.66
C ASN A 670 -16.79 18.84 -45.78
N GLY A 671 -16.15 18.06 -44.89
CA GLY A 671 -14.70 18.03 -44.69
C GLY A 671 -14.31 18.74 -43.40
N GLY A 672 -13.00 19.00 -43.26
CA GLY A 672 -12.42 19.57 -42.06
C GLY A 672 -12.02 18.51 -41.05
N LYS A 673 -11.31 18.91 -40.00
CA LYS A 673 -10.76 17.99 -39.00
C LYS A 673 -11.09 18.42 -37.58
N ASN A 674 -11.46 17.46 -36.76
CA ASN A 674 -11.41 17.55 -35.31
C ASN A 674 -10.11 16.86 -34.87
N SER A 675 -9.27 17.57 -34.12
CA SER A 675 -7.96 17.06 -33.68
C SER A 675 -7.93 17.01 -32.17
N HIS A 676 -7.62 15.86 -31.59
CA HIS A 676 -7.41 15.70 -30.16
C HIS A 676 -6.29 14.70 -29.87
N HIS A 677 -5.61 14.89 -28.74
CA HIS A 677 -4.63 13.93 -28.21
C HIS A 677 -5.30 13.07 -27.15
N GLN A 678 -5.21 11.75 -27.30
CA GLN A 678 -5.83 10.82 -26.37
C GLN A 678 -5.07 9.50 -26.26
N MET A 679 -5.38 8.76 -25.21
CA MET A 679 -5.06 7.35 -25.03
C MET A 679 -6.37 6.58 -24.84
N HIS A 680 -6.47 5.41 -25.46
CA HIS A 680 -7.45 4.40 -25.08
C HIS A 680 -6.76 3.34 -24.19
N PHE A 681 -7.36 3.02 -23.04
CA PHE A 681 -6.81 2.12 -22.03
C PHE A 681 -7.78 1.00 -21.66
N GLU A 682 -7.31 -0.24 -21.74
CA GLU A 682 -8.09 -1.43 -21.35
C GLU A 682 -7.36 -2.28 -20.31
N ILE A 683 -8.16 -2.98 -19.49
CA ILE A 683 -7.72 -4.10 -18.68
C ILE A 683 -8.62 -5.30 -18.99
N PHE A 684 -8.03 -6.41 -19.42
CA PHE A 684 -8.80 -7.61 -19.75
C PHE A 684 -8.09 -8.90 -19.35
N THR A 685 -8.83 -10.01 -19.35
CA THR A 685 -8.30 -11.35 -19.07
C THR A 685 -8.96 -12.41 -19.95
N ASP A 686 -8.20 -13.44 -20.30
CA ASP A 686 -8.66 -14.71 -20.88
C ASP A 686 -8.58 -15.87 -19.87
N ASP A 687 -8.35 -15.59 -18.59
CA ASP A 687 -8.13 -16.59 -17.55
C ASP A 687 -9.40 -17.38 -17.24
N LYS A 688 -9.37 -18.67 -17.55
CA LYS A 688 -10.47 -19.62 -17.31
C LYS A 688 -10.81 -19.78 -15.83
N ASN A 689 -9.94 -19.35 -14.91
CA ASN A 689 -10.16 -19.40 -13.48
C ASN A 689 -10.77 -18.10 -12.90
N LEU A 690 -11.15 -17.14 -13.74
CA LEU A 690 -11.71 -15.86 -13.29
C LEU A 690 -12.84 -16.03 -12.26
N ASP A 691 -13.78 -16.94 -12.50
CA ASP A 691 -14.90 -17.14 -11.58
C ASP A 691 -14.44 -17.63 -10.18
N LYS A 692 -13.39 -18.46 -10.10
CA LYS A 692 -12.77 -18.89 -8.84
C LYS A 692 -12.04 -17.74 -8.16
N PHE A 693 -11.32 -16.93 -8.93
CA PHE A 693 -10.66 -15.73 -8.46
C PHE A 693 -11.67 -14.75 -7.81
N LEU A 694 -12.80 -14.49 -8.48
CA LEU A 694 -13.84 -13.58 -8.00
C LEU A 694 -14.53 -14.09 -6.72
N ARG A 695 -14.54 -15.41 -6.50
CA ARG A 695 -15.13 -16.06 -5.32
C ARG A 695 -14.19 -16.19 -4.14
N ASN A 696 -12.93 -15.76 -4.26
CA ASN A 696 -11.91 -15.95 -3.23
C ASN A 696 -11.74 -17.44 -2.85
N GLU A 697 -11.50 -18.34 -3.82
CA GLU A 697 -11.40 -19.80 -3.56
C GLU A 697 -10.33 -20.15 -2.50
N ALA A 698 -9.27 -19.34 -2.39
CA ALA A 698 -8.24 -19.47 -1.35
C ALA A 698 -8.67 -18.97 0.04
N GLU A 699 -9.81 -18.29 0.16
CA GLU A 699 -10.32 -17.67 1.39
C GLU A 699 -9.29 -16.78 2.07
N ILE A 700 -8.70 -15.87 1.30
CA ILE A 700 -7.77 -14.88 1.83
C ILE A 700 -8.56 -13.93 2.71
N ARG A 701 -8.11 -13.80 3.97
CA ARG A 701 -8.74 -12.95 5.00
C ARG A 701 -7.97 -11.66 5.29
N ASP A 702 -6.77 -11.53 4.70
CA ASP A 702 -5.92 -10.34 4.78
C ASP A 702 -6.37 -9.27 3.77
N GLY A 703 -5.90 -8.03 3.93
CA GLY A 703 -6.23 -6.92 3.02
C GLY A 703 -7.24 -5.92 3.59
N LYS A 704 -7.83 -5.08 2.73
CA LYS A 704 -8.98 -4.24 3.07
C LYS A 704 -10.16 -5.15 3.45
N GLN A 705 -10.80 -4.83 4.57
CA GLN A 705 -11.98 -5.56 5.05
C GLN A 705 -13.23 -4.70 4.90
N TYR A 706 -14.35 -5.35 4.65
CA TYR A 706 -15.65 -4.72 4.47
C TYR A 706 -16.69 -5.44 5.33
N LEU A 707 -17.61 -4.69 5.88
CA LEU A 707 -18.83 -5.20 6.46
C LEU A 707 -19.87 -5.33 5.34
N LEU A 708 -20.15 -6.57 4.94
CA LEU A 708 -21.25 -6.90 4.05
C LEU A 708 -22.57 -6.85 4.83
N LEU A 709 -23.49 -6.02 4.35
CA LEU A 709 -24.81 -5.81 4.90
C LEU A 709 -25.84 -6.34 3.89
N PRO A 710 -26.45 -7.50 4.14
CA PRO A 710 -27.48 -8.05 3.26
C PRO A 710 -28.67 -7.11 3.11
N GLN A 711 -29.39 -7.22 1.99
CA GLN A 711 -30.69 -6.59 1.83
C GLN A 711 -31.61 -6.91 3.01
N GLY A 712 -32.34 -5.92 3.49
CA GLY A 712 -33.24 -6.07 4.63
C GLY A 712 -32.57 -5.95 5.99
N THR A 713 -31.26 -5.67 6.06
CA THR A 713 -30.56 -5.37 7.33
C THR A 713 -31.18 -4.15 8.00
N GLU A 714 -31.38 -4.23 9.31
CA GLU A 714 -31.89 -3.13 10.13
C GLU A 714 -30.73 -2.25 10.62
N VAL A 715 -30.81 -0.96 10.28
CA VAL A 715 -29.90 0.09 10.75
C VAL A 715 -30.63 0.91 11.79
N HIS A 716 -30.29 0.71 13.06
CA HIS A 716 -30.95 1.38 14.18
C HIS A 716 -30.49 2.83 14.30
N ASN A 717 -31.44 3.76 14.45
CA ASN A 717 -31.11 5.17 14.67
C ASN A 717 -30.33 5.37 15.97
N LYS A 718 -29.52 6.42 16.01
CA LYS A 718 -28.72 6.82 17.19
C LYS A 718 -29.59 7.63 18.15
N ASN A 719 -29.87 7.12 19.36
CA ASN A 719 -30.46 7.93 20.43
C ASN A 719 -29.37 8.48 21.36
N ILE A 720 -29.49 9.75 21.74
CA ILE A 720 -28.62 10.41 22.72
C ILE A 720 -29.36 10.44 24.05
N LEU A 721 -28.91 9.66 25.03
CA LEU A 721 -29.28 9.84 26.43
C LEU A 721 -28.01 10.07 27.25
N THR A 722 -28.13 10.94 28.24
CA THR A 722 -27.08 11.56 29.06
C THR A 722 -25.78 10.76 29.23
N SER A 723 -24.65 11.43 28.97
CA SER A 723 -23.25 10.95 29.03
C SER A 723 -22.80 9.97 27.93
N ASN A 724 -22.50 10.51 26.74
CA ASN A 724 -21.61 9.97 25.69
C ASN A 724 -21.77 8.50 25.23
N GLN A 725 -22.84 7.78 25.57
CA GLN A 725 -23.13 6.46 25.03
C GLN A 725 -24.31 6.52 24.05
N LEU A 726 -24.04 6.12 22.80
CA LEU A 726 -25.01 6.01 21.72
C LEU A 726 -25.69 4.63 21.81
N PHE A 727 -27.01 4.60 21.92
CA PHE A 727 -27.78 3.35 21.95
C PHE A 727 -28.69 3.21 20.73
N PRO A 728 -28.93 1.98 20.25
CA PRO A 728 -29.86 1.74 19.15
C PRO A 728 -31.29 2.13 19.58
N SER A 729 -31.92 3.00 18.79
CA SER A 729 -33.33 3.35 18.93
C SER A 729 -34.24 2.15 18.61
N SER A 730 -35.48 2.18 19.12
CA SER A 730 -36.55 1.30 18.68
C SER A 730 -36.98 1.54 17.23
N THR A 731 -36.59 2.67 16.64
CA THR A 731 -36.74 2.97 15.21
C THR A 731 -35.50 2.56 14.40
N ALA A 732 -35.71 1.75 13.37
CA ALA A 732 -34.67 1.29 12.46
C ALA A 732 -35.07 1.50 10.99
N SER A 733 -34.10 1.86 10.16
CA SER A 733 -34.24 1.88 8.71
C SER A 733 -33.83 0.53 8.14
N ARG A 734 -34.61 -0.01 7.20
CA ARG A 734 -34.33 -1.30 6.58
C ARG A 734 -33.68 -1.08 5.22
N LEU A 735 -32.51 -1.69 4.99
CA LEU A 735 -31.80 -1.55 3.71
C LEU A 735 -32.60 -2.16 2.58
N THR A 736 -32.70 -1.44 1.46
CA THR A 736 -33.44 -1.88 0.27
C THR A 736 -32.62 -2.78 -0.64
N ARG A 737 -31.29 -2.80 -0.48
CA ARG A 737 -30.33 -3.64 -1.22
C ARG A 737 -29.15 -4.04 -0.34
N GLU A 738 -28.28 -4.91 -0.89
CA GLU A 738 -27.01 -5.29 -0.28
C GLU A 738 -25.99 -4.14 -0.37
N HIS A 739 -25.18 -3.95 0.68
CA HIS A 739 -24.12 -2.96 0.75
C HIS A 739 -22.83 -3.56 1.32
N ALA A 740 -21.68 -3.08 0.87
CA ALA A 740 -20.39 -3.40 1.47
C ALA A 740 -19.73 -2.09 1.95
N VAL A 741 -19.60 -1.92 3.27
CA VAL A 741 -19.01 -0.72 3.87
C VAL A 741 -17.61 -1.05 4.36
N GLU A 742 -16.60 -0.24 4.07
CA GLU A 742 -15.25 -0.49 4.58
C GLU A 742 -15.25 -0.58 6.11
N LEU A 743 -14.68 -1.64 6.66
CA LEU A 743 -14.77 -1.96 8.09
C LEU A 743 -14.06 -0.92 8.97
N ASN A 744 -13.02 -0.26 8.46
CA ASN A 744 -12.32 0.84 9.15
C ASN A 744 -13.20 2.08 9.34
N LYS A 745 -14.23 2.27 8.50
CA LYS A 745 -15.25 3.32 8.61
C LYS A 745 -16.42 2.88 9.50
N CYS A 746 -16.34 1.69 10.09
CA CYS A 746 -17.39 1.11 10.92
C CYS A 746 -16.93 0.87 12.38
N PRO A 747 -16.78 1.91 13.20
CA PRO A 747 -16.32 1.75 14.58
C PRO A 747 -17.31 0.89 15.39
N ILE A 748 -16.76 0.05 16.27
CA ILE A 748 -17.54 -0.83 17.14
C ILE A 748 -17.90 -0.09 18.43
N GLN A 749 -19.18 -0.16 18.79
CA GLN A 749 -19.73 0.35 20.04
C GLN A 749 -20.33 -0.80 20.86
N LYS A 750 -20.35 -0.67 22.19
CA LYS A 750 -20.93 -1.65 23.11
C LYS A 750 -22.11 -1.04 23.85
N ASP A 751 -23.21 -1.76 23.94
CA ASP A 751 -24.33 -1.38 24.79
C ASP A 751 -24.14 -1.81 26.27
N GLU A 752 -25.08 -1.44 27.15
CA GLU A 752 -25.06 -1.76 28.58
C GLU A 752 -25.02 -3.26 28.88
N LYS A 753 -25.45 -4.10 27.92
CA LYS A 753 -25.46 -5.57 28.02
C LYS A 753 -24.19 -6.19 27.43
N GLY A 754 -23.24 -5.37 26.97
CA GLY A 754 -21.99 -5.80 26.36
C GLY A 754 -22.13 -6.28 24.90
N GLN A 755 -23.29 -6.08 24.27
CA GLN A 755 -23.49 -6.42 22.86
C GLN A 755 -22.79 -5.39 21.96
N GLU A 756 -22.06 -5.89 20.96
CA GLU A 756 -21.31 -5.08 20.01
C GLU A 756 -22.17 -4.65 18.81
N TRP A 757 -21.96 -3.42 18.34
CA TRP A 757 -22.66 -2.78 17.24
C TRP A 757 -21.67 -2.05 16.33
N TYR A 758 -21.83 -2.19 15.01
CA TYR A 758 -21.08 -1.42 14.02
C TYR A 758 -21.81 -0.09 13.74
N SER A 759 -21.12 1.04 13.86
CA SER A 759 -21.65 2.32 13.38
C SER A 759 -21.42 2.43 11.87
N VAL A 760 -22.49 2.53 11.09
CA VAL A 760 -22.42 2.58 9.62
C VAL A 760 -23.01 3.88 9.11
N THR A 761 -22.42 4.42 8.05
CA THR A 761 -22.99 5.49 7.22
C THR A 761 -22.87 5.03 5.77
N LEU A 762 -24.00 4.95 5.08
CA LEU A 762 -24.09 4.44 3.71
C LEU A 762 -25.20 5.16 2.94
N TYR A 763 -25.21 5.01 1.62
CA TYR A 763 -26.19 5.64 0.74
C TYR A 763 -27.11 4.58 0.11
N ASP A 764 -28.38 4.56 0.53
CA ASP A 764 -29.40 3.60 0.08
C ASP A 764 -30.61 4.33 -0.50
N ASN A 765 -31.06 3.93 -1.69
CA ASN A 765 -32.21 4.51 -2.38
C ASN A 765 -32.27 6.06 -2.36
N ALA A 766 -31.20 6.68 -2.85
CA ALA A 766 -31.00 8.13 -2.89
C ALA A 766 -30.91 8.85 -1.52
N GLN A 767 -30.82 8.13 -0.40
CA GLN A 767 -30.76 8.68 0.95
C GLN A 767 -29.53 8.20 1.72
N THR A 768 -28.91 9.11 2.46
CA THR A 768 -27.85 8.76 3.41
C THR A 768 -28.46 8.18 4.68
N ILE A 769 -28.19 6.90 4.95
CA ILE A 769 -28.59 6.21 6.18
C ILE A 769 -27.38 6.15 7.11
N SER A 770 -27.56 6.60 8.35
CA SER A 770 -26.54 6.52 9.41
C SER A 770 -27.11 5.93 10.69
N GLY A 771 -26.46 4.91 11.24
CA GLY A 771 -26.96 4.24 12.46
C GLY A 771 -26.09 3.08 12.92
N LEU A 772 -26.68 2.20 13.72
CA LEU A 772 -26.03 1.05 14.35
C LEU A 772 -26.54 -0.26 13.77
N VAL A 773 -25.64 -1.14 13.38
CA VAL A 773 -25.92 -2.50 12.91
C VAL A 773 -25.39 -3.51 13.92
N LYS A 774 -26.23 -4.48 14.31
CA LYS A 774 -25.86 -5.47 15.32
C LYS A 774 -24.72 -6.35 14.82
N LYS A 775 -23.64 -6.49 15.61
CA LYS A 775 -22.62 -7.50 15.34
C LYS A 775 -23.17 -8.88 15.74
N PRO A 776 -23.32 -9.83 14.80
CA PRO A 776 -23.95 -11.10 15.11
C PRO A 776 -23.03 -11.98 15.97
N ASN A 777 -23.63 -12.72 16.92
CA ASN A 777 -22.92 -13.70 17.75
C ASN A 777 -22.67 -15.04 17.02
N SER A 778 -23.33 -15.25 15.87
CA SER A 778 -23.18 -16.42 15.00
C SER A 778 -23.48 -16.03 13.55
N SER A 779 -22.69 -16.53 12.61
CA SER A 779 -22.88 -16.27 11.17
C SER A 779 -24.13 -16.98 10.65
N THR A 780 -25.07 -16.22 10.07
CA THR A 780 -26.22 -16.74 9.32
C THR A 780 -26.29 -16.01 7.98
N PRO A 781 -26.92 -16.58 6.92
CA PRO A 781 -26.94 -15.96 5.60
C PRO A 781 -27.57 -14.55 5.55
N SER A 782 -28.37 -14.21 6.56
CA SER A 782 -29.08 -12.92 6.66
C SER A 782 -28.43 -11.96 7.65
N SER A 783 -27.25 -12.28 8.19
CA SER A 783 -26.55 -11.44 9.15
C SER A 783 -25.33 -10.74 8.54
N PRO A 784 -24.93 -9.57 9.08
CA PRO A 784 -23.73 -8.88 8.62
C PRO A 784 -22.49 -9.78 8.67
N GLU A 785 -21.71 -9.80 7.58
CA GLU A 785 -20.49 -10.61 7.45
C GLU A 785 -19.27 -9.70 7.21
N VAL A 786 -18.13 -10.02 7.83
CA VAL A 786 -16.87 -9.37 7.47
C VAL A 786 -16.24 -10.12 6.29
N ILE A 787 -16.08 -9.42 5.18
CA ILE A 787 -15.46 -9.91 3.95
C ILE A 787 -14.19 -9.12 3.64
N THR A 788 -13.46 -9.49 2.60
CA THR A 788 -12.22 -8.83 2.18
C THR A 788 -12.30 -8.30 0.74
N GLN A 789 -11.33 -7.47 0.34
CA GLN A 789 -11.13 -7.05 -1.05
C GLN A 789 -10.97 -8.22 -2.04
N HIS A 790 -10.67 -9.42 -1.55
CA HIS A 790 -10.54 -10.62 -2.37
C HIS A 790 -11.90 -11.27 -2.66
N ASP A 791 -12.97 -10.92 -1.95
CA ASP A 791 -14.32 -11.44 -2.14
C ASP A 791 -15.09 -10.62 -3.21
N TRP A 792 -14.54 -10.51 -4.43
CA TRP A 792 -15.07 -9.66 -5.50
C TRP A 792 -16.56 -9.86 -5.75
N LYS A 793 -17.05 -11.10 -5.82
CA LYS A 793 -18.49 -11.36 -5.98
C LYS A 793 -19.30 -10.78 -4.81
N LYS A 794 -18.84 -10.93 -3.57
CA LYS A 794 -19.54 -10.35 -2.41
C LYS A 794 -19.45 -8.82 -2.38
N LEU A 795 -18.41 -8.24 -2.99
CA LEU A 795 -18.27 -6.78 -3.15
C LEU A 795 -19.11 -6.20 -4.29
N GLY A 796 -19.88 -7.03 -5.01
CA GLY A 796 -20.78 -6.59 -6.07
C GLY A 796 -20.20 -6.70 -7.48
N PHE A 797 -19.03 -7.30 -7.67
CA PHE A 797 -18.54 -7.57 -9.03
C PHE A 797 -19.41 -8.64 -9.71
N ARG A 798 -19.82 -8.36 -10.95
CA ARG A 798 -20.76 -9.18 -11.73
C ARG A 798 -20.28 -9.28 -13.17
N ILE A 799 -20.44 -10.46 -13.76
CA ILE A 799 -20.13 -10.69 -15.18
C ILE A 799 -21.39 -10.37 -15.99
N VAL A 800 -21.22 -9.53 -17.01
CA VAL A 800 -22.21 -9.28 -18.07
C VAL A 800 -21.66 -9.98 -19.31
N GLN A 801 -22.39 -10.96 -19.83
CA GLN A 801 -21.87 -11.87 -20.83
C GLN A 801 -22.66 -11.80 -22.13
N GLU A 802 -21.98 -11.43 -23.21
CA GLU A 802 -22.45 -11.69 -24.57
C GLU A 802 -22.33 -13.19 -24.84
N ASN A 803 -23.47 -13.86 -25.00
CA ASN A 803 -23.54 -15.30 -25.19
C ASN A 803 -23.56 -15.70 -26.67
N ASN A 804 -23.83 -14.76 -27.58
CA ASN A 804 -23.82 -14.97 -29.00
C ASN A 804 -22.39 -14.85 -29.55
N PRO A 805 -21.74 -15.96 -29.98
CA PRO A 805 -20.39 -15.91 -30.53
C PRO A 805 -20.30 -15.17 -31.86
N ASP A 806 -21.43 -15.00 -32.55
CA ASP A 806 -21.59 -14.26 -33.79
C ASP A 806 -22.18 -12.86 -33.56
N ALA A 807 -22.19 -12.38 -32.31
CA ALA A 807 -22.64 -11.02 -31.98
C ALA A 807 -21.93 -10.00 -32.87
N ASP A 808 -22.71 -9.05 -33.37
CA ASP A 808 -22.21 -8.00 -34.25
C ASP A 808 -21.39 -6.93 -33.49
N GLY A 809 -21.08 -7.16 -32.21
CA GLY A 809 -20.32 -6.22 -31.40
C GLY A 809 -21.15 -5.10 -30.79
N PHE A 810 -22.46 -5.11 -31.00
CA PHE A 810 -23.39 -4.21 -30.33
C PHE A 810 -24.06 -4.92 -29.16
N LEU A 811 -24.19 -4.22 -28.06
CA LEU A 811 -24.93 -4.67 -26.89
C LEU A 811 -26.42 -4.62 -27.21
N ASP A 812 -27.10 -5.76 -27.07
CA ASP A 812 -28.56 -5.82 -26.89
C ASP A 812 -28.90 -5.82 -25.39
N PRO A 813 -29.43 -4.71 -24.82
CA PRO A 813 -29.75 -4.66 -23.41
C PRO A 813 -30.81 -5.68 -22.98
N GLU A 814 -31.77 -6.02 -23.85
CA GLU A 814 -32.89 -6.92 -23.53
C GLU A 814 -32.44 -8.38 -23.38
N ASP A 815 -31.36 -8.76 -24.05
CA ASP A 815 -30.73 -10.09 -23.96
C ASP A 815 -29.74 -10.21 -22.78
N MET A 816 -29.49 -9.11 -22.04
CA MET A 816 -28.59 -9.12 -20.88
C MET A 816 -29.29 -9.54 -19.59
N PRO A 817 -28.54 -9.96 -18.54
CA PRO A 817 -29.14 -10.31 -17.25
C PRO A 817 -29.95 -9.18 -16.60
N GLU A 818 -30.97 -9.53 -15.81
CA GLU A 818 -31.91 -8.58 -15.18
C GLU A 818 -31.22 -7.45 -14.40
N PHE A 819 -30.16 -7.75 -13.65
CA PHE A 819 -29.41 -6.74 -12.91
C PHE A 819 -28.77 -5.67 -13.82
N PHE A 820 -28.39 -6.06 -15.05
CA PHE A 820 -27.83 -5.14 -16.03
C PHE A 820 -28.95 -4.33 -16.68
N GLN A 821 -30.08 -4.95 -17.03
CA GLN A 821 -31.26 -4.26 -17.56
C GLN A 821 -31.78 -3.18 -16.59
N GLU A 822 -31.80 -3.47 -15.28
CA GLU A 822 -32.14 -2.50 -14.25
C GLU A 822 -31.18 -1.32 -14.25
N LEU A 823 -29.87 -1.58 -14.18
CA LEU A 823 -28.85 -0.54 -14.19
C LEU A 823 -28.88 0.30 -15.48
N TYR A 824 -29.10 -0.34 -16.64
CA TYR A 824 -29.22 0.32 -17.93
C TYR A 824 -30.41 1.29 -17.96
N ARG A 825 -31.58 0.87 -17.45
CA ARG A 825 -32.76 1.74 -17.31
C ARG A 825 -32.54 2.89 -16.34
N GLU A 826 -31.82 2.67 -15.24
CA GLU A 826 -31.50 3.75 -14.30
C GLU A 826 -30.56 4.81 -14.91
N ILE A 827 -29.62 4.40 -15.76
CA ILE A 827 -28.72 5.33 -16.47
C ILE A 827 -29.49 6.11 -17.54
N ASP A 828 -30.34 5.45 -18.32
CA ASP A 828 -31.23 6.07 -19.32
C ASP A 828 -32.16 7.13 -18.69
N GLN A 829 -32.59 6.91 -17.44
CA GLN A 829 -33.39 7.88 -16.69
C GLN A 829 -32.69 9.22 -16.40
N LEU A 830 -31.35 9.28 -16.51
CA LEU A 830 -30.57 10.51 -16.33
C LEU A 830 -30.61 11.43 -17.56
N GLY A 831 -31.08 10.94 -18.72
CA GLY A 831 -31.16 11.72 -19.95
C GLY A 831 -32.57 11.80 -20.51
N ASP A 832 -32.74 11.44 -21.78
CA ASP A 832 -33.99 11.69 -22.53
C ASP A 832 -35.04 10.57 -22.39
N LYS A 833 -34.68 9.46 -21.72
CA LYS A 833 -35.54 8.34 -21.40
C LYS A 833 -36.10 7.62 -22.63
N ASN A 834 -35.31 7.56 -23.68
CA ASN A 834 -35.71 6.94 -24.95
C ASN A 834 -35.48 5.41 -24.98
N GLY A 835 -34.97 4.83 -23.89
CA GLY A 835 -34.63 3.41 -23.79
C GLY A 835 -33.25 3.07 -24.37
N LYS A 836 -32.38 4.05 -24.60
CA LYS A 836 -31.03 3.87 -25.13
C LYS A 836 -30.04 4.74 -24.37
N VAL A 837 -29.10 4.09 -23.70
CA VAL A 837 -28.00 4.75 -23.01
C VAL A 837 -26.98 5.33 -23.99
N THR A 838 -26.74 6.62 -23.85
CA THR A 838 -25.78 7.41 -24.63
C THR A 838 -24.51 7.71 -23.82
N PRO A 839 -23.40 8.10 -24.48
CA PRO A 839 -22.20 8.56 -23.77
C PRO A 839 -22.46 9.71 -22.79
N THR A 840 -23.40 10.60 -23.09
CA THR A 840 -23.78 11.72 -22.21
C THR A 840 -24.47 11.23 -20.94
N GLU A 841 -25.33 10.21 -21.03
CA GLU A 841 -25.96 9.59 -19.86
C GLU A 841 -24.95 8.80 -19.03
N LEU A 842 -23.99 8.11 -19.66
CA LEU A 842 -22.88 7.48 -18.95
C LEU A 842 -22.01 8.51 -18.22
N GLN A 843 -21.72 9.65 -18.85
CA GLN A 843 -21.02 10.76 -18.19
C GLN A 843 -21.80 11.28 -16.98
N SER A 844 -23.13 11.38 -17.08
CA SER A 844 -23.98 11.76 -15.96
C SER A 844 -24.00 10.69 -14.86
N ALA A 845 -24.02 9.40 -15.22
CA ALA A 845 -23.96 8.29 -14.29
C ALA A 845 -22.63 8.23 -13.52
N LEU A 846 -21.52 8.68 -14.10
CA LEU A 846 -20.24 8.81 -13.39
C LEU A 846 -20.29 9.84 -12.24
N ARG A 847 -21.16 10.85 -12.33
CA ARG A 847 -21.35 11.85 -11.27
C ARG A 847 -22.16 11.32 -10.09
N ASP A 848 -22.98 10.29 -10.32
CA ASP A 848 -23.74 9.61 -9.27
C ASP A 848 -22.87 8.52 -8.63
N PRO A 849 -22.48 8.65 -7.35
CA PRO A 849 -21.61 7.67 -6.69
C PRO A 849 -22.18 6.25 -6.67
N ALA A 850 -23.51 6.09 -6.55
CA ALA A 850 -24.15 4.78 -6.45
C ALA A 850 -24.24 4.07 -7.80
N LEU A 851 -24.54 4.81 -8.88
CA LEU A 851 -24.50 4.25 -10.23
C LEU A 851 -23.07 3.94 -10.64
N ARG A 852 -22.14 4.88 -10.41
CA ARG A 852 -20.72 4.69 -10.67
C ARG A 852 -20.14 3.47 -9.97
N GLU A 853 -20.47 3.25 -8.70
CA GLU A 853 -19.98 2.10 -7.94
C GLU A 853 -20.44 0.78 -8.57
N ARG A 854 -21.73 0.64 -8.92
CA ARG A 854 -22.24 -0.58 -9.58
C ARG A 854 -21.65 -0.77 -10.97
N TRP A 855 -21.59 0.31 -11.75
CA TRP A 855 -21.09 0.30 -13.11
C TRP A 855 -19.61 -0.10 -13.21
N SER A 856 -18.76 0.46 -12.34
CA SER A 856 -17.33 0.15 -12.29
C SER A 856 -17.00 -1.26 -11.77
N LYS A 857 -18.01 -2.01 -11.32
CA LYS A 857 -17.91 -3.40 -10.87
C LYS A 857 -18.43 -4.41 -11.91
N LEU A 858 -18.88 -3.96 -13.07
CA LEU A 858 -19.23 -4.84 -14.19
C LEU A 858 -17.97 -5.39 -14.87
N ILE A 859 -18.00 -6.69 -15.16
CA ILE A 859 -16.97 -7.40 -15.93
C ILE A 859 -17.63 -7.86 -17.22
N ALA A 860 -17.25 -7.26 -18.34
CA ALA A 860 -17.92 -7.50 -19.60
C ALA A 860 -17.21 -8.59 -20.39
N TYR A 861 -17.93 -9.63 -20.79
CA TYR A 861 -17.42 -10.64 -21.70
C TYR A 861 -18.04 -10.41 -23.07
N HIS A 862 -17.24 -9.89 -24.01
CA HIS A 862 -17.69 -9.58 -25.36
C HIS A 862 -16.54 -9.68 -26.38
N PRO A 863 -16.84 -9.70 -27.69
CA PRO A 863 -15.80 -9.66 -28.72
C PRO A 863 -15.00 -8.35 -28.68
N THR A 864 -13.68 -8.43 -28.68
CA THR A 864 -12.80 -7.24 -28.66
C THR A 864 -12.93 -6.40 -29.95
N GLU A 865 -12.81 -5.08 -29.83
CA GLU A 865 -12.84 -4.13 -30.95
C GLU A 865 -11.63 -4.30 -31.88
N TRP A 866 -10.53 -4.86 -31.37
CA TRP A 866 -9.23 -4.88 -32.03
C TRP A 866 -8.99 -6.09 -32.95
N GLN A 867 -9.98 -6.95 -33.12
CA GLN A 867 -9.85 -8.21 -33.87
C GLN A 867 -10.46 -8.19 -35.26
N ALA A 868 -11.68 -7.66 -35.42
CA ALA A 868 -12.46 -7.87 -36.63
C ALA A 868 -12.20 -6.77 -37.66
N LYS A 869 -11.80 -7.14 -38.87
CA LYS A 869 -11.67 -6.20 -39.99
C LYS A 869 -13.06 -5.69 -40.42
N SER A 870 -13.09 -4.51 -41.04
CA SER A 870 -14.30 -3.76 -41.40
C SER A 870 -15.27 -4.48 -42.35
N ASN A 871 -14.82 -5.57 -42.98
CA ASN A 871 -15.62 -6.44 -43.86
C ASN A 871 -16.23 -7.66 -43.16
N GLU A 872 -15.90 -7.90 -41.89
CA GLU A 872 -16.46 -9.00 -41.11
C GLU A 872 -17.89 -8.70 -40.63
N PRO A 873 -18.71 -9.73 -40.35
CA PRO A 873 -20.11 -9.55 -39.93
C PRO A 873 -20.32 -8.58 -38.76
N LYS A 874 -19.34 -8.47 -37.85
CA LYS A 874 -19.32 -7.51 -36.74
C LYS A 874 -19.57 -6.07 -37.19
N TRP A 875 -19.13 -5.68 -38.39
CA TRP A 875 -19.26 -4.30 -38.85
C TRP A 875 -20.46 -4.07 -39.78
N ARG A 876 -21.38 -5.04 -39.90
CA ARG A 876 -22.58 -4.91 -40.75
C ARG A 876 -23.46 -3.72 -40.38
N VAL A 877 -23.55 -3.37 -39.09
CA VAL A 877 -24.32 -2.21 -38.62
C VAL A 877 -23.85 -0.91 -39.28
N LEU A 878 -22.58 -0.78 -39.64
CA LEU A 878 -22.11 0.41 -40.39
C LEU A 878 -22.78 0.50 -41.78
N GLU A 879 -23.08 -0.63 -42.41
CA GLU A 879 -23.79 -0.65 -43.69
C GLU A 879 -25.27 -0.31 -43.51
N ASP A 880 -25.88 -0.73 -42.40
CA ASP A 880 -27.26 -0.37 -42.07
C ASP A 880 -27.37 1.12 -41.73
N LEU A 881 -26.45 1.68 -40.95
CA LEU A 881 -26.36 3.13 -40.69
C LEU A 881 -26.15 3.93 -41.98
N LEU A 882 -25.38 3.42 -42.95
CA LEU A 882 -25.25 4.03 -44.27
C LEU A 882 -26.59 4.01 -45.02
N ARG A 883 -27.33 2.90 -44.98
CA ARG A 883 -28.65 2.76 -45.62
C ARG A 883 -29.70 3.68 -44.98
N GLU A 884 -29.74 3.75 -43.66
CA GLU A 884 -30.64 4.63 -42.91
C GLU A 884 -30.37 6.10 -43.24
N ASN A 885 -29.10 6.53 -43.21
CA ASN A 885 -28.73 7.89 -43.60
C ASN A 885 -29.10 8.18 -45.07
N HIS A 886 -28.89 7.22 -45.98
CA HIS A 886 -29.28 7.35 -47.39
C HIS A 886 -30.78 7.57 -47.56
N GLU A 887 -31.62 6.82 -46.84
CA GLU A 887 -33.07 6.97 -46.88
C GLU A 887 -33.55 8.25 -46.17
N ALA A 888 -32.89 8.66 -45.08
CA ALA A 888 -33.18 9.91 -44.38
C ALA A 888 -32.89 11.15 -45.26
N ILE A 889 -31.74 11.17 -45.95
CA ILE A 889 -31.34 12.24 -46.87
C ILE A 889 -32.35 12.37 -48.03
N LYS A 890 -32.80 11.25 -48.60
CA LYS A 890 -33.85 11.23 -49.64
C LYS A 890 -35.17 11.79 -49.12
N LYS A 891 -35.59 11.42 -47.91
CA LYS A 891 -36.84 11.89 -47.30
C LYS A 891 -36.82 13.38 -46.98
N GLN A 892 -35.70 13.90 -46.45
CA GLN A 892 -35.58 15.32 -46.06
C GLN A 892 -35.44 16.28 -47.25
N SER A 893 -34.83 15.85 -48.36
CA SER A 893 -34.46 16.76 -49.46
C SER A 893 -35.58 17.00 -50.48
N GLY A 894 -36.59 16.13 -50.54
CA GLY A 894 -37.56 16.09 -51.65
C GLY A 894 -36.90 15.82 -53.01
N ASN A 895 -37.66 15.48 -54.05
CA ASN A 895 -37.11 15.13 -55.38
C ASN A 895 -36.54 16.32 -56.18
N SER A 896 -36.31 17.47 -55.57
CA SER A 896 -36.10 18.75 -56.26
C SER A 896 -34.62 19.09 -56.56
N ASN A 897 -33.64 18.43 -55.94
CA ASN A 897 -32.21 18.69 -56.19
C ASN A 897 -31.36 17.40 -56.17
N ILE A 898 -31.46 16.63 -57.24
CA ILE A 898 -30.77 15.33 -57.43
C ILE A 898 -29.24 15.46 -57.29
N GLN A 899 -28.65 16.57 -57.72
CA GLN A 899 -27.20 16.77 -57.64
C GLN A 899 -26.72 16.96 -56.19
N LEU A 900 -27.44 17.74 -55.39
CA LEU A 900 -27.12 17.91 -53.97
C LEU A 900 -27.29 16.58 -53.19
N ILE A 901 -28.36 15.83 -53.47
CA ILE A 901 -28.58 14.51 -52.90
C ILE A 901 -27.42 13.58 -53.26
N ASN A 902 -27.05 13.47 -54.53
CA ASN A 902 -25.92 12.62 -54.96
C ASN A 902 -24.60 13.02 -54.28
N ASN A 903 -24.35 14.32 -54.13
CA ASN A 903 -23.16 14.80 -53.43
C ASN A 903 -23.17 14.39 -51.96
N LEU A 904 -24.27 14.65 -51.23
CA LEU A 904 -24.45 14.26 -49.83
C LEU A 904 -24.20 12.76 -49.64
N LEU A 905 -24.80 11.93 -50.50
CA LEU A 905 -24.63 10.48 -50.45
C LEU A 905 -23.21 10.02 -50.74
N ASN A 906 -22.51 10.68 -51.67
CA ASN A 906 -21.10 10.39 -51.92
C ASN A 906 -20.24 10.74 -50.70
N SER A 907 -20.45 11.89 -50.06
CA SER A 907 -19.69 12.25 -48.85
C SER A 907 -19.99 11.32 -47.67
N THR A 908 -21.25 10.91 -47.48
CA THR A 908 -21.58 9.89 -46.49
C THR A 908 -20.84 8.58 -46.80
N ARG A 909 -20.82 8.11 -48.05
CA ARG A 909 -20.03 6.93 -48.44
C ARG A 909 -18.54 7.10 -48.15
N GLU A 910 -17.98 8.28 -48.38
CA GLU A 910 -16.58 8.58 -48.05
C GLU A 910 -16.32 8.56 -46.54
N LEU A 911 -17.29 8.98 -45.71
CA LEU A 911 -17.18 8.89 -44.25
C LEU A 911 -17.12 7.42 -43.81
N PHE A 912 -18.01 6.58 -44.34
CA PHE A 912 -17.98 5.13 -44.05
C PHE A 912 -16.73 4.46 -44.60
N ARG A 913 -16.27 4.83 -45.80
CA ARG A 913 -15.00 4.31 -46.37
C ARG A 913 -13.83 4.64 -45.45
N HIS A 914 -13.73 5.89 -45.01
CA HIS A 914 -12.68 6.35 -44.09
C HIS A 914 -12.75 5.61 -42.75
N GLU A 915 -13.96 5.40 -42.21
CA GLU A 915 -14.14 4.65 -40.96
C GLU A 915 -13.73 3.18 -41.10
N LYS A 916 -14.12 2.52 -42.20
CA LYS A 916 -13.71 1.15 -42.52
C LYS A 916 -12.18 1.03 -42.63
N GLU A 917 -11.54 1.95 -43.36
CA GLU A 917 -10.07 2.01 -43.48
C GLU A 917 -9.39 2.18 -42.12
N ARG A 918 -9.94 3.04 -41.25
CA ARG A 918 -9.44 3.28 -39.90
C ARG A 918 -9.55 2.04 -39.01
N ILE A 919 -10.70 1.37 -39.03
CA ILE A 919 -10.92 0.09 -38.34
C ILE A 919 -9.88 -0.94 -38.80
N ASP A 920 -9.71 -1.08 -40.11
CA ASP A 920 -8.75 -2.04 -40.66
C ASP A 920 -7.30 -1.75 -40.24
N ASN A 921 -6.92 -0.48 -40.12
CA ASN A 921 -5.59 -0.09 -39.66
C ASN A 921 -5.39 -0.26 -38.14
N LEU A 922 -6.46 -0.17 -37.34
CA LEU A 922 -6.42 -0.34 -35.89
C LEU A 922 -6.44 -1.80 -35.44
N VAL A 923 -7.02 -2.70 -36.24
CA VAL A 923 -7.06 -4.13 -35.93
C VAL A 923 -5.65 -4.74 -35.94
N PHE A 924 -5.32 -5.46 -34.86
CA PHE A 924 -4.02 -6.14 -34.70
C PHE A 924 -4.14 -7.51 -34.02
N TRP A 925 -5.30 -7.89 -33.49
CA TRP A 925 -5.44 -9.07 -32.61
C TRP A 925 -4.98 -10.37 -33.24
N ASN A 926 -5.31 -10.61 -34.52
CA ASN A 926 -4.87 -11.81 -35.24
C ASN A 926 -3.37 -11.80 -35.58
N GLU A 927 -2.73 -10.62 -35.61
CA GLU A 927 -1.26 -10.50 -35.79
C GLU A 927 -0.51 -10.98 -34.54
N LEU A 928 -1.17 -11.04 -33.37
CA LEU A 928 -0.57 -11.56 -32.13
C LEU A 928 -0.26 -13.05 -32.21
N GLU A 929 -1.07 -13.85 -32.92
CA GLU A 929 -0.93 -15.31 -33.00
C GLU A 929 0.45 -15.74 -33.54
N GLY A 930 0.95 -15.05 -34.57
CA GLY A 930 2.28 -15.31 -35.12
C GLY A 930 3.43 -14.86 -34.21
N ALA A 931 3.15 -14.09 -33.17
CA ALA A 931 4.11 -13.21 -32.52
C ALA A 931 4.29 -13.55 -31.02
N THR A 932 3.23 -13.93 -30.30
CA THR A 932 3.25 -14.28 -28.86
C THR A 932 3.40 -15.79 -28.57
N GLN A 933 3.36 -16.64 -29.61
CA GLN A 933 3.16 -18.10 -29.48
C GLN A 933 1.90 -18.51 -28.68
N VAL A 934 0.98 -17.55 -28.41
CA VAL A 934 -0.25 -17.76 -27.63
C VAL A 934 -1.40 -17.02 -28.33
N THR A 935 -2.39 -17.76 -28.83
CA THR A 935 -3.59 -17.21 -29.45
C THR A 935 -4.56 -16.70 -28.37
N LEU A 936 -4.76 -15.38 -28.29
CA LEU A 936 -5.83 -14.81 -27.45
C LEU A 936 -7.20 -15.12 -28.09
N PRO A 937 -8.23 -15.44 -27.29
CA PRO A 937 -9.56 -15.69 -27.82
C PRO A 937 -10.20 -14.42 -28.40
N LYS A 938 -11.25 -14.61 -29.21
CA LYS A 938 -12.04 -13.51 -29.80
C LYS A 938 -12.77 -12.68 -28.76
N GLN A 939 -13.22 -13.34 -27.70
CA GLN A 939 -13.95 -12.77 -26.59
C GLN A 939 -13.10 -12.90 -25.32
N VAL A 940 -12.99 -11.81 -24.58
CA VAL A 940 -12.23 -11.73 -23.34
C VAL A 940 -13.07 -11.00 -22.29
N TYR A 941 -12.70 -11.14 -21.03
CA TYR A 941 -13.33 -10.43 -19.93
C TYR A 941 -12.65 -9.07 -19.76
N HIS A 942 -13.36 -8.00 -20.07
CA HIS A 942 -12.95 -6.62 -19.83
C HIS A 942 -13.37 -6.20 -18.42
N PHE A 943 -12.46 -5.55 -17.70
CA PHE A 943 -12.78 -4.91 -16.44
C PHE A 943 -12.84 -3.40 -16.63
N HIS A 944 -13.70 -2.70 -15.87
CA HIS A 944 -13.57 -1.26 -15.73
C HIS A 944 -12.18 -0.93 -15.13
N PRO A 945 -11.30 -0.18 -15.83
CA PRO A 945 -9.90 -0.07 -15.40
C PRO A 945 -9.71 0.58 -14.03
N VAL A 946 -10.43 1.66 -13.73
CA VAL A 946 -10.36 2.33 -12.42
C VAL A 946 -10.87 1.43 -11.28
N GLY A 947 -12.03 0.78 -11.47
CA GLY A 947 -12.62 -0.14 -10.47
C GLY A 947 -11.75 -1.36 -10.19
N PHE A 948 -11.15 -1.95 -11.22
CA PHE A 948 -10.21 -3.07 -11.09
C PHE A 948 -8.96 -2.68 -10.29
N ILE A 949 -8.31 -1.58 -10.68
CA ILE A 949 -7.12 -1.08 -10.00
C ILE A 949 -7.46 -0.73 -8.54
N ASN A 950 -8.57 -0.01 -8.30
CA ASN A 950 -8.97 0.39 -6.94
C ASN A 950 -9.20 -0.81 -6.01
N ASN A 951 -9.82 -1.89 -6.51
CA ASN A 951 -10.09 -3.07 -5.70
C ASN A 951 -8.82 -3.90 -5.42
N LEU A 952 -7.90 -3.98 -6.39
CA LEU A 952 -6.62 -4.67 -6.19
C LEU A 952 -5.57 -3.84 -5.46
N GLN A 953 -5.67 -2.52 -5.52
CA GLN A 953 -4.82 -1.62 -4.75
C GLN A 953 -5.05 -1.88 -3.27
N GLN A 954 -4.06 -2.54 -2.65
CA GLN A 954 -3.99 -2.56 -1.20
C GLN A 954 -3.79 -1.12 -0.74
N ASN A 955 -4.56 -0.68 0.26
CA ASN A 955 -4.10 0.44 1.07
C ASN A 955 -2.74 0.00 1.58
N ARG A 956 -1.70 0.71 1.14
CA ARG A 956 -0.31 0.40 1.46
C ARG A 956 -0.28 0.12 2.96
N SER A 957 0.29 -1.00 3.40
CA SER A 957 0.74 -0.99 4.79
C SER A 957 1.72 0.18 4.89
N PRO A 958 1.59 1.06 5.89
CA PRO A 958 2.49 2.20 5.98
C PRO A 958 3.90 1.64 6.00
N ARG A 959 4.79 2.23 5.20
CA ARG A 959 6.23 1.97 5.36
C ARG A 959 6.57 2.22 6.82
N LEU A 960 7.50 1.48 7.40
CA LEU A 960 7.81 1.58 8.82
C LEU A 960 8.05 3.04 9.24
N GLU A 961 8.71 3.81 8.38
CA GLU A 961 8.96 5.24 8.51
C GLU A 961 7.66 6.05 8.63
N GLU A 962 6.69 5.81 7.75
CA GLU A 962 5.38 6.46 7.82
C GLU A 962 4.59 6.03 9.06
N ALA A 963 4.60 4.73 9.38
CA ALA A 963 3.93 4.18 10.56
C ALA A 963 4.45 4.85 11.84
N ARG A 964 5.77 5.08 11.92
CA ARG A 964 6.42 5.82 13.02
C ARG A 964 5.93 7.26 13.11
N VAL A 965 5.77 7.96 11.99
CA VAL A 965 5.25 9.35 11.99
C VAL A 965 3.79 9.37 12.43
N ARG A 966 2.95 8.48 11.90
CA ARG A 966 1.53 8.36 12.25
C ARG A 966 1.34 8.02 13.73
N ALA A 967 2.10 7.06 14.26
CA ALA A 967 2.10 6.72 15.68
C ALA A 967 2.51 7.91 16.55
N PHE A 968 3.47 8.72 16.11
CA PHE A 968 3.88 9.94 16.80
C PHE A 968 2.75 10.99 16.85
N LEU A 969 2.03 11.19 15.75
CA LEU A 969 0.87 12.08 15.70
C LEU A 969 -0.22 11.66 16.70
N ARG A 970 -0.56 10.37 16.72
CA ARG A 970 -1.57 9.82 17.64
C ARG A 970 -1.13 9.94 19.10
N MET A 971 0.16 9.74 19.37
CA MET A 971 0.75 9.98 20.70
C MET A 971 0.63 11.45 21.12
N LEU A 972 0.87 12.41 20.22
CA LEU A 972 0.67 13.83 20.52
C LEU A 972 -0.79 14.15 20.89
N ARG A 973 -1.76 13.56 20.20
CA ARG A 973 -3.20 13.73 20.51
C ARG A 973 -3.58 13.24 21.90
N VAL A 974 -2.88 12.25 22.46
CA VAL A 974 -3.06 11.83 23.86
C VAL A 974 -2.64 12.95 24.81
N GLY A 975 -1.45 13.54 24.58
CA GLY A 975 -0.95 14.64 25.39
C GLY A 975 -1.82 15.90 25.33
N GLU A 976 -2.33 16.21 24.14
CA GLU A 976 -3.21 17.37 23.92
C GLU A 976 -4.68 17.11 24.32
N GLY A 977 -5.03 15.87 24.68
CA GLY A 977 -6.39 15.50 25.10
C GLY A 977 -7.41 15.56 23.97
N THR A 978 -7.04 15.11 22.77
CA THR A 978 -7.81 15.24 21.50
C THR A 978 -7.93 13.91 20.73
N ILE A 979 -7.81 12.78 21.42
CA ILE A 979 -7.87 11.45 20.78
C ILE A 979 -9.26 11.06 20.30
N ASP A 980 -10.32 11.61 20.89
CA ASP A 980 -11.71 11.33 20.50
C ASP A 980 -12.09 11.98 19.16
N GLU A 981 -13.26 11.59 18.64
CA GLU A 981 -13.79 12.03 17.34
C GLU A 981 -13.96 13.56 17.22
N ASP A 982 -14.23 14.26 18.32
CA ASP A 982 -14.39 15.72 18.35
C ASP A 982 -13.04 16.47 18.45
N GLY A 983 -11.92 15.75 18.61
CA GLY A 983 -10.60 16.32 18.87
C GLY A 983 -10.13 17.33 17.82
N TYR A 984 -10.46 17.11 16.54
CA TYR A 984 -10.12 18.04 15.45
C TYR A 984 -10.86 19.39 15.54
N GLY A 985 -11.99 19.43 16.26
CA GLY A 985 -12.79 20.64 16.49
C GLY A 985 -12.49 21.35 17.81
N ARG A 986 -11.54 20.85 18.63
CA ARG A 986 -11.36 21.26 20.03
C ARG A 986 -10.50 22.51 20.17
N LEU A 987 -10.98 23.48 20.95
CA LEU A 987 -10.25 24.66 21.39
C LEU A 987 -9.55 24.40 22.73
N PHE A 988 -8.53 25.21 23.02
CA PHE A 988 -7.96 25.29 24.36
C PHE A 988 -9.06 25.46 25.41
N GLY A 989 -8.99 24.67 26.48
CA GLY A 989 -9.99 24.68 27.55
C GLY A 989 -11.15 23.70 27.39
N GLY A 990 -11.30 23.06 26.21
CA GLY A 990 -12.17 21.90 25.98
C GLY A 990 -13.41 22.17 25.13
N GLN A 991 -13.71 23.43 24.81
CA GLN A 991 -14.84 23.82 23.95
C GLN A 991 -14.59 23.42 22.49
N SER A 992 -15.64 23.38 21.67
CA SER A 992 -15.57 23.11 20.23
C SER A 992 -15.82 24.38 19.43
N PHE A 993 -14.94 24.72 18.47
CA PHE A 993 -15.21 25.86 17.58
C PHE A 993 -16.41 25.62 16.66
N ILE A 994 -16.78 24.36 16.42
CA ILE A 994 -17.93 23.98 15.61
C ILE A 994 -19.21 24.10 16.43
N LYS A 995 -19.27 23.39 17.58
CA LYS A 995 -20.50 23.30 18.38
C LYS A 995 -20.78 24.57 19.18
N ASP A 996 -19.75 25.18 19.75
CA ASP A 996 -19.91 26.29 20.71
C ASP A 996 -19.76 27.67 20.05
N PHE A 997 -19.10 27.77 18.89
CA PHE A 997 -18.78 29.04 18.23
C PHE A 997 -19.23 29.13 16.77
N ASN A 998 -19.94 28.11 16.25
CA ASN A 998 -20.49 28.07 14.90
C ASN A 998 -19.46 28.40 13.80
N ARG A 999 -18.26 27.84 13.93
CA ARG A 999 -17.20 27.86 12.91
C ARG A 999 -17.12 26.52 12.18
N ASP A 1000 -16.36 26.48 11.11
CA ASP A 1000 -16.11 25.27 10.31
C ASP A 1000 -14.60 25.05 10.13
N PHE A 1001 -14.24 24.07 9.30
CA PHE A 1001 -12.85 23.72 9.01
C PHE A 1001 -12.23 24.53 7.86
N SER A 1002 -12.92 25.54 7.32
CA SER A 1002 -12.39 26.32 6.20
C SER A 1002 -11.08 27.03 6.54
N ASP A 1003 -10.85 27.36 7.82
CA ASP A 1003 -9.62 27.98 8.30
C ASP A 1003 -9.42 27.75 9.82
N HIS A 1004 -8.25 28.09 10.36
CA HIS A 1004 -8.01 28.06 11.79
C HIS A 1004 -8.96 29.04 12.52
N PRO A 1005 -9.61 28.65 13.64
CA PRO A 1005 -10.70 29.44 14.21
C PRO A 1005 -10.27 30.78 14.83
N ARG A 1006 -9.00 30.91 15.24
CA ARG A 1006 -8.41 32.12 15.88
C ARG A 1006 -9.18 32.61 17.11
N ILE A 1007 -9.86 31.70 17.81
CA ILE A 1007 -10.60 31.99 19.04
C ILE A 1007 -9.66 31.83 20.22
N SER A 1008 -9.45 32.91 20.98
CA SER A 1008 -8.65 32.90 22.21
C SER A 1008 -9.52 32.59 23.43
N ILE A 1009 -9.18 31.53 24.16
CA ILE A 1009 -9.85 31.13 25.40
C ILE A 1009 -8.93 31.45 26.58
N THR A 1010 -9.46 32.14 27.59
CA THR A 1010 -8.78 32.37 28.88
C THR A 1010 -9.29 31.38 29.91
N LYS A 1011 -8.38 30.62 30.52
CA LYS A 1011 -8.72 29.64 31.56
C LYS A 1011 -7.74 29.74 32.72
N TYR A 1012 -8.25 29.71 33.95
CA TYR A 1012 -7.42 29.59 35.14
C TYR A 1012 -6.90 28.16 35.26
N ILE A 1013 -5.57 28.00 35.25
CA ILE A 1013 -4.89 26.70 35.30
C ILE A 1013 -4.37 26.48 36.71
N ARG A 1014 -5.02 25.60 37.46
CA ARG A 1014 -4.70 25.30 38.88
C ARG A 1014 -3.25 24.88 39.08
N SER A 1015 -2.67 24.10 38.16
CA SER A 1015 -1.28 23.65 38.25
C SER A 1015 -0.24 24.77 38.05
N ALA A 1016 -0.66 25.90 37.48
CA ALA A 1016 0.18 27.03 37.15
C ALA A 1016 -0.08 28.26 38.03
N ASP A 1017 -1.11 28.18 38.89
CA ASP A 1017 -1.66 29.28 39.69
C ASP A 1017 -1.80 30.61 38.92
N LYS A 1018 -2.28 30.52 37.66
CA LYS A 1018 -2.43 31.69 36.80
C LYS A 1018 -3.51 31.50 35.74
N GLU A 1019 -4.05 32.61 35.25
CA GLU A 1019 -4.86 32.64 34.04
C GLU A 1019 -3.96 32.52 32.80
N ILE A 1020 -4.33 31.62 31.89
CA ILE A 1020 -3.65 31.43 30.61
C ILE A 1020 -4.66 31.69 29.50
N THR A 1021 -4.31 32.60 28.60
CA THR A 1021 -5.05 32.84 27.35
C THR A 1021 -4.34 32.12 26.20
N SER A 1022 -5.07 31.31 25.45
CA SER A 1022 -4.52 30.57 24.30
C SER A 1022 -5.52 30.50 23.16
N SER A 1023 -5.03 30.63 21.92
CA SER A 1023 -5.80 30.42 20.69
C SER A 1023 -5.59 29.03 20.08
N ALA A 1024 -5.02 28.10 20.85
CA ALA A 1024 -4.78 26.74 20.39
C ALA A 1024 -6.08 26.04 19.96
N ALA A 1025 -6.04 25.41 18.78
CA ALA A 1025 -7.18 24.69 18.23
C ALA A 1025 -6.77 23.40 17.52
N GLY A 1026 -7.74 22.49 17.42
CA GLY A 1026 -7.65 21.25 16.66
C GLY A 1026 -6.89 20.13 17.38
N ALA A 1027 -6.69 19.03 16.66
CA ALA A 1027 -6.15 17.78 17.19
C ALA A 1027 -4.73 17.95 17.77
N TYR A 1028 -3.96 18.90 17.25
CA TYR A 1028 -2.59 19.18 17.67
C TYR A 1028 -2.41 20.52 18.38
N GLN A 1029 -3.52 21.14 18.81
CA GLN A 1029 -3.54 22.41 19.54
C GLN A 1029 -2.67 23.50 18.88
N VAL A 1030 -2.84 23.66 17.56
CA VAL A 1030 -2.10 24.62 16.74
C VAL A 1030 -2.46 26.03 17.18
N MET A 1031 -1.47 26.89 17.41
CA MET A 1031 -1.70 28.30 17.76
C MET A 1031 -2.06 29.14 16.53
N GLY A 1032 -3.00 30.09 16.68
CA GLY A 1032 -3.38 30.99 15.58
C GLY A 1032 -2.20 31.77 14.98
N TYR A 1033 -1.28 32.26 15.81
CA TYR A 1033 -0.09 32.97 15.30
C TYR A 1033 0.86 32.07 14.50
N ASN A 1034 0.92 30.76 14.80
CA ASN A 1034 1.70 29.83 14.00
C ASN A 1034 1.03 29.58 12.66
N TRP A 1035 -0.30 29.54 12.64
CA TRP A 1035 -1.08 29.35 11.42
C TRP A 1035 -0.97 30.55 10.47
N ASP A 1036 -0.91 31.75 11.04
CA ASP A 1036 -0.86 33.04 10.33
C ASP A 1036 0.56 33.53 10.01
N ASP A 1037 1.61 32.89 10.52
CA ASP A 1037 3.00 33.26 10.22
C ASP A 1037 3.28 33.19 8.71
N ASP A 1038 3.83 34.27 8.14
CA ASP A 1038 4.09 34.38 6.69
C ASP A 1038 4.95 33.23 6.14
N GLY A 1039 5.88 32.72 6.94
CA GLY A 1039 6.71 31.56 6.60
C GLY A 1039 5.86 30.29 6.53
N GLN A 1040 5.00 30.07 7.51
CA GLN A 1040 4.08 28.94 7.54
C GLN A 1040 3.01 29.01 6.45
N VAL A 1041 2.48 30.19 6.13
CA VAL A 1041 1.54 30.38 5.00
C VAL A 1041 2.17 29.93 3.68
N LYS A 1042 3.43 30.33 3.42
CA LYS A 1042 4.17 29.89 2.22
C LYS A 1042 4.43 28.39 2.20
N ILE A 1043 4.76 27.80 3.35
CA ILE A 1043 4.97 26.36 3.49
C ILE A 1043 3.65 25.61 3.23
N ARG A 1044 2.54 26.04 3.84
CA ARG A 1044 1.22 25.44 3.64
C ARG A 1044 0.80 25.52 2.17
N ALA A 1045 1.01 26.64 1.50
CA ALA A 1045 0.75 26.78 0.07
C ALA A 1045 1.60 25.80 -0.78
N LYS A 1046 2.88 25.61 -0.44
CA LYS A 1046 3.76 24.64 -1.12
C LYS A 1046 3.26 23.20 -1.01
N TYR A 1047 2.74 22.82 0.16
CA TYR A 1047 2.25 21.46 0.44
C TYR A 1047 0.72 21.31 0.30
N GLN A 1048 0.07 22.29 -0.34
CA GLN A 1048 -1.37 22.31 -0.66
C GLN A 1048 -2.28 22.17 0.57
N ILE A 1049 -1.93 22.83 1.67
CA ILE A 1049 -2.74 22.91 2.89
C ILE A 1049 -3.48 24.25 2.88
N SER A 1050 -4.67 24.27 2.29
CA SER A 1050 -5.49 25.49 2.12
C SER A 1050 -6.52 25.72 3.22
N ASP A 1051 -6.87 24.68 3.98
CA ASP A 1051 -7.93 24.70 5.00
C ASP A 1051 -7.43 24.13 6.34
N PHE A 1052 -8.29 24.12 7.36
CA PHE A 1052 -8.01 23.54 8.67
C PHE A 1052 -8.76 22.21 8.90
N SER A 1053 -9.08 21.48 7.81
CA SER A 1053 -9.72 20.16 7.87
C SER A 1053 -8.90 19.14 8.66
N PRO A 1054 -9.51 18.04 9.16
CA PRO A 1054 -8.78 17.01 9.89
C PRO A 1054 -7.51 16.49 9.18
N ARG A 1055 -7.61 16.22 7.88
CA ARG A 1055 -6.47 15.82 7.03
C ARG A 1055 -5.38 16.90 6.97
N SER A 1056 -5.79 18.17 6.80
CA SER A 1056 -4.87 19.32 6.79
C SER A 1056 -4.16 19.52 8.12
N GLN A 1057 -4.85 19.30 9.25
CA GLN A 1057 -4.25 19.37 10.58
C GLN A 1057 -3.17 18.29 10.76
N ASP A 1058 -3.42 17.05 10.35
CA ASP A 1058 -2.45 15.95 10.39
C ASP A 1058 -1.20 16.29 9.58
N ARG A 1059 -1.39 16.69 8.32
CA ARG A 1059 -0.29 17.07 7.41
C ARG A 1059 0.50 18.28 7.94
N TYR A 1060 -0.20 19.30 8.44
CA TYR A 1060 0.45 20.50 8.97
C TYR A 1060 1.27 20.22 10.22
N CYS A 1061 0.79 19.33 11.10
CA CYS A 1061 1.55 18.87 12.26
C CYS A 1061 2.90 18.26 11.84
N VAL A 1062 2.91 17.39 10.82
CA VAL A 1062 4.16 16.82 10.28
C VAL A 1062 5.08 17.89 9.70
N LEU A 1063 4.55 18.94 9.08
CA LEU A 1063 5.36 20.08 8.61
C LEU A 1063 5.99 20.86 9.77
N LEU A 1064 5.28 21.06 10.88
CA LEU A 1064 5.87 21.66 12.10
C LEU A 1064 7.00 20.79 12.65
N ILE A 1065 6.81 19.47 12.68
CA ILE A 1065 7.85 18.49 13.08
C ILE A 1065 9.06 18.56 12.15
N LYS A 1066 8.85 18.55 10.82
CA LYS A 1066 9.92 18.54 9.80
C LYS A 1066 10.69 19.85 9.77
N LEU A 1067 9.98 20.97 9.57
CA LEU A 1067 10.59 22.24 9.18
C LEU A 1067 10.91 23.13 10.38
N LYS A 1068 10.02 23.17 11.39
CA LYS A 1068 10.19 24.03 12.57
C LYS A 1068 11.01 23.35 13.66
N ARG A 1069 10.73 22.07 13.94
CA ARG A 1069 11.40 21.32 15.03
C ARG A 1069 12.56 20.45 14.58
N LYS A 1070 12.68 20.17 13.27
CA LYS A 1070 13.77 19.33 12.70
C LYS A 1070 13.88 17.98 13.42
N ALA A 1071 12.72 17.38 13.71
CA ALA A 1071 12.56 16.15 14.47
C ALA A 1071 12.10 14.98 13.61
N LEU A 1072 11.73 15.22 12.35
CA LEU A 1072 11.18 14.17 11.48
C LEU A 1072 12.15 12.99 11.33
N ASP A 1073 13.42 13.24 11.01
CA ASP A 1073 14.43 12.17 10.85
C ASP A 1073 14.63 11.32 12.10
N ASP A 1074 14.43 11.89 13.29
CA ASP A 1074 14.48 11.15 14.54
C ASP A 1074 13.29 10.21 14.66
N ILE A 1075 12.09 10.68 14.33
CA ILE A 1075 10.88 9.85 14.29
C ILE A 1075 11.03 8.74 13.25
N LEU A 1076 11.47 9.08 12.03
CA LEU A 1076 11.70 8.11 10.95
C LEU A 1076 12.69 7.03 11.37
N SER A 1077 13.70 7.39 12.17
CA SER A 1077 14.73 6.47 12.69
C SER A 1077 14.36 5.74 13.99
N GLY A 1078 13.18 6.00 14.57
CA GLY A 1078 12.77 5.43 15.86
C GLY A 1078 13.46 6.04 17.09
N ARG A 1079 14.14 7.19 16.93
CA ARG A 1079 14.78 7.97 18.01
C ARG A 1079 13.73 8.82 18.75
N LEU A 1080 12.83 8.13 19.46
CA LEU A 1080 11.64 8.74 20.06
C LEU A 1080 12.00 9.85 21.06
N ARG A 1081 13.05 9.65 21.87
CA ARG A 1081 13.46 10.58 22.94
C ARG A 1081 13.96 11.90 22.38
N GLU A 1082 14.79 11.84 21.35
CA GLU A 1082 15.31 12.97 20.59
C GLU A 1082 14.17 13.72 19.90
N ALA A 1083 13.24 12.99 19.27
CA ALA A 1083 12.06 13.57 18.66
C ALA A 1083 11.21 14.36 19.67
N THR A 1084 10.82 13.75 20.80
CA THR A 1084 10.07 14.46 21.85
C THR A 1084 10.85 15.63 22.45
N SER A 1085 12.17 15.49 22.66
CA SER A 1085 12.99 16.57 23.21
C SER A 1085 13.03 17.79 22.29
N LYS A 1086 12.97 17.60 20.96
CA LYS A 1086 12.89 18.69 19.98
C LYS A 1086 11.47 19.25 19.88
N CYS A 1087 10.47 18.39 19.96
CA CYS A 1087 9.05 18.72 19.81
C CYS A 1087 8.43 19.39 21.05
N ARG A 1088 9.00 19.23 22.26
CA ARG A 1088 8.47 19.81 23.52
C ARG A 1088 8.30 21.33 23.55
N LYS A 1089 8.92 22.05 22.62
CA LYS A 1089 8.77 23.51 22.46
C LYS A 1089 7.55 23.92 21.61
N GLU A 1090 6.86 22.97 20.99
CA GLU A 1090 5.61 23.20 20.27
C GLU A 1090 4.41 22.66 21.05
N TRP A 1091 4.55 21.47 21.63
CA TRP A 1091 3.50 20.81 22.41
C TRP A 1091 3.86 20.84 23.89
N ALA A 1092 3.09 21.62 24.65
CA ALA A 1092 3.31 21.84 26.07
C ALA A 1092 3.00 20.61 26.92
N SER A 1093 2.26 19.65 26.37
CA SER A 1093 1.93 18.37 27.01
C SER A 1093 3.12 17.40 27.09
N LEU A 1094 4.16 17.57 26.27
CA LEU A 1094 5.30 16.66 26.26
C LEU A 1094 6.18 16.79 27.52
N PRO A 1095 6.90 15.73 27.92
CA PRO A 1095 7.81 15.77 29.06
C PRO A 1095 8.83 16.91 28.97
N ASP A 1096 9.16 17.51 30.11
CA ASP A 1096 10.15 18.57 30.25
C ASP A 1096 9.89 19.83 29.38
N ALA A 1097 8.65 20.10 28.97
CA ALA A 1097 8.32 21.23 28.09
C ALA A 1097 8.49 22.61 28.75
N GLY A 1098 8.39 22.69 30.09
CA GLY A 1098 8.71 23.91 30.85
C GLY A 1098 7.64 25.01 30.83
N TYR A 1099 6.42 24.72 30.36
CA TYR A 1099 5.33 25.71 30.24
C TYR A 1099 4.47 25.88 31.52
N ASN A 1100 4.84 25.26 32.64
CA ASN A 1100 4.03 25.16 33.87
C ASN A 1100 2.59 24.64 33.61
N GLN A 1101 2.44 23.75 32.62
CA GLN A 1101 1.17 23.07 32.30
C GLN A 1101 1.31 21.57 32.58
N PRO A 1102 0.21 20.82 32.75
CA PRO A 1102 0.27 19.36 32.92
C PRO A 1102 1.02 18.71 31.76
N THR A 1103 2.01 17.88 32.07
CA THR A 1103 2.78 17.10 31.08
C THR A 1103 2.46 15.62 31.23
N VAL A 1104 2.53 14.86 30.13
CA VAL A 1104 2.48 13.40 30.18
C VAL A 1104 3.82 12.85 30.65
N SER A 1105 3.80 11.70 31.34
CA SER A 1105 5.05 11.03 31.75
C SER A 1105 5.78 10.42 30.56
N TRP A 1106 7.08 10.20 30.70
CA TRP A 1106 7.88 9.54 29.66
C TRP A 1106 7.39 8.11 29.37
N GLU A 1107 6.97 7.38 30.40
CA GLU A 1107 6.41 6.03 30.28
C GLU A 1107 5.11 6.04 29.46
N SER A 1108 4.27 7.06 29.67
CA SER A 1108 3.02 7.24 28.91
C SER A 1108 3.30 7.56 27.43
N VAL A 1109 4.30 8.39 27.15
CA VAL A 1109 4.74 8.68 25.77
C VAL A 1109 5.16 7.39 25.06
N VAL A 1110 6.04 6.59 25.67
CA VAL A 1110 6.53 5.34 25.09
C VAL A 1110 5.40 4.34 24.89
N SER A 1111 4.58 4.11 25.93
CA SER A 1111 3.49 3.14 25.86
C SER A 1111 2.44 3.50 24.80
N ASN A 1112 2.03 4.77 24.71
CA ASN A 1112 1.09 5.20 23.67
C ASN A 1112 1.72 5.13 22.27
N TYR A 1113 2.98 5.55 22.12
CA TYR A 1113 3.66 5.46 20.83
C TYR A 1113 3.80 4.01 20.35
N GLU A 1114 4.21 3.08 21.19
CA GLU A 1114 4.37 1.66 20.84
C GLU A 1114 3.02 1.03 20.49
N LYS A 1115 1.99 1.29 21.30
CA LYS A 1115 0.62 0.84 21.02
C LYS A 1115 0.15 1.35 19.65
N PHE A 1116 0.29 2.65 19.39
CA PHE A 1116 -0.15 3.22 18.12
C PHE A 1116 0.71 2.75 16.96
N LEU A 1117 2.01 2.51 17.14
CA LEU A 1117 2.85 1.94 16.09
C LEU A 1117 2.39 0.54 15.70
N GLU A 1118 2.05 -0.32 16.66
CA GLU A 1118 1.48 -1.64 16.39
C GLU A 1118 0.12 -1.53 15.70
N GLU A 1119 -0.73 -0.61 16.14
CA GLU A 1119 -2.02 -0.35 15.51
C GLU A 1119 -1.86 0.16 14.07
N GLU A 1120 -0.96 1.11 13.79
CA GLU A 1120 -0.68 1.63 12.44
C GLU A 1120 -0.14 0.53 11.51
N LEU A 1121 0.81 -0.29 11.99
CA LEU A 1121 1.32 -1.45 11.25
C LEU A 1121 0.23 -2.49 10.98
N SER A 1122 -0.76 -2.58 11.88
CA SER A 1122 -1.95 -3.43 11.77
C SER A 1122 -3.15 -2.75 11.09
N ARG A 1123 -2.93 -1.57 10.47
CA ARG A 1123 -3.95 -0.79 9.73
C ARG A 1123 -5.15 -0.33 10.58
N LYS A 1124 -4.93 -0.09 11.87
CA LYS A 1124 -5.89 0.52 12.79
C LYS A 1124 -5.43 1.94 13.10
N SER A 1125 -6.16 2.93 12.62
CA SER A 1125 -5.80 4.35 12.79
C SER A 1125 -7.05 5.20 12.99
N ASP A 1126 -6.92 6.25 13.79
CA ASP A 1126 -7.94 7.28 14.02
C ASP A 1126 -7.53 8.64 13.41
N LEU A 1127 -6.46 8.65 12.59
CA LEU A 1127 -6.00 9.81 11.85
C LEU A 1127 -6.84 10.01 10.59
N ALA A 1128 -7.07 11.27 10.24
CA ALA A 1128 -7.80 11.64 9.03
C ALA A 1128 -6.93 11.57 7.77
N VAL A 1129 -5.61 11.71 7.89
CA VAL A 1129 -4.69 11.48 6.78
C VAL A 1129 -4.58 9.98 6.49
N GLU A 1130 -4.79 9.59 5.23
CA GLU A 1130 -4.69 8.22 4.76
C GLU A 1130 -3.24 7.72 4.74
N ILE A 1131 -3.08 6.39 4.68
CA ILE A 1131 -1.75 5.79 4.52
C ILE A 1131 -1.21 6.13 3.12
N GLY A 1132 0.01 6.66 3.09
CA GLY A 1132 0.67 7.25 1.96
C GLY A 1132 0.45 8.76 1.82
N GLY A 1133 -0.54 9.32 2.53
CA GLY A 1133 -0.88 10.74 2.52
C GLY A 1133 0.14 11.65 3.22
N LEU A 1134 1.27 11.10 3.69
CA LEU A 1134 2.41 11.84 4.25
C LEU A 1134 3.69 11.69 3.42
N ASN A 1135 3.69 10.88 2.35
CA ASN A 1135 4.91 10.54 1.60
C ASN A 1135 5.62 11.77 1.02
N ASP A 1136 4.88 12.75 0.51
CA ASP A 1136 5.44 13.99 -0.04
C ASP A 1136 6.12 14.88 1.02
N ILE A 1137 5.79 14.66 2.30
CA ILE A 1137 6.42 15.33 3.45
C ILE A 1137 7.53 14.45 4.04
N ILE A 1138 7.47 13.13 3.91
CA ILE A 1138 8.50 12.20 4.42
C ILE A 1138 9.70 12.13 3.47
N GLU A 1139 9.43 12.07 2.16
CA GLU A 1139 10.42 12.16 1.08
C GLU A 1139 11.00 13.58 0.96
#